data_AF-A0A8J6D8I0-F1
#
_entry.id   AF-A0A8J6D8I0-F1
#
_cell.length_a   1.000
_cell.length_b   1.000
_cell.length_c   1.000
_cell.angle_alpha   90.00
_cell.angle_beta   90.00
_cell.angle_gamma   90.00
#
_symmetry.space_group_name_H-M   'P 1'
#
loop_
_entity.id
_entity.type
_entity.pdbx_description
1 polymer ?
#
loop_
_entity_poly.entity_id
_entity_poly.type
_entity_poly.pdbx_seq_one_letter_code
_entity_poly.pdbx_strand_id
1 'polypeptide(L)'
;MPESKSSPSSPESPLNSRTRPWPLLPLLLPAILLPVVAAIVVYQLDSFDAAPMPLHELSVPFEPPLLHNDRMLQEAEFLGAGKLPGPEDFAYDSRSQVIYTGTVDGWIKRVWVNDSGSDTVVEDWANTGGRPLGLALGLNQEVIVADAYKGLLNISRDGAIEVLADEAEAMKFKLTDGVDVAKDGTVYFTDASYKYNLHEFFQDIMEGRPRGRLISFDPISKRPNVLLTDLYFANGIAVSPHQDCVIFCETPMRRCRKYYIEGHKKGHVEKFIDNLPGMPDNIKYDGDGHYWIALPTGNTMFWDIAMRYPMVRKAAAMVDRWIGWIGRIKSEKNGGMLVVDINGKPVAHYRDVELTMVTSGFKLKNHLYIGSFILPYIIRIDLDQHPARHKTRICQQLGDGFAMADPRSQTVSQSQASSAGDQPRKRLWRPFITVLFTMFPLVAAMLLYQPDSFDPAPLPIHELGQAPVVVSLRNDRMLQGAELLGDGELQGPEDIAYDSTANVVYTGCHDGWIKRVRLSDSVVENFVNTHGRPLGLALGHNKEIIVADAYKGLLNISKDGEVELLTDEADGHKFKLTDGVDIADNGMIYFTDASYKYNLNEDVWDILEGKPHGRFMSFDPVTRKTDVLVSHLYFANGVAMSPNQDHAIFCETVMRRCRKYYIKGSKQGDLEKFIDDLPGFPDNIKYDGDGHYWIALPSANSVPLDIAFRYPFIRKVMAIVMKYIGRLPTEKDAGVLVVDLEGKPVAHYHDHRLSMITSGMKIGNRLYCGSVRHPHILKLDLAKENLWLSSTITMQ
;
A
#
# COMPACT_ATOMS: atom_id res chain seq x y z
N MET A 1 -62.59 64.47 9.50
CA MET A 1 -64.00 64.05 9.31
C MET A 1 -64.29 63.99 7.82
N PRO A 2 -65.01 62.98 7.32
CA PRO A 2 -65.17 61.64 7.89
C PRO A 2 -65.08 60.50 6.83
N GLU A 3 -64.67 59.29 7.23
CA GLU A 3 -65.48 58.03 7.21
C GLU A 3 -65.32 57.22 5.89
N SER A 4 -65.29 55.88 5.84
CA SER A 4 -65.70 54.82 6.78
C SER A 4 -65.09 53.45 6.41
N LYS A 5 -64.64 52.71 7.44
CA LYS A 5 -64.91 51.29 7.78
C LYS A 5 -65.29 50.30 6.66
N SER A 6 -64.61 49.14 6.59
CA SER A 6 -65.05 47.86 7.22
C SER A 6 -64.32 46.63 6.66
N SER A 7 -63.63 45.87 7.53
CA SER A 7 -63.48 44.40 7.45
C SER A 7 -64.79 43.75 7.95
N PRO A 8 -65.14 42.45 7.70
CA PRO A 8 -64.28 41.26 7.90
C PRO A 8 -64.56 40.02 7.01
N SER A 9 -63.88 38.92 7.36
CA SER A 9 -64.16 37.48 7.14
C SER A 9 -63.33 36.72 6.11
N SER A 10 -62.31 36.01 6.61
CA SER A 10 -61.80 34.71 6.16
C SER A 10 -62.89 33.62 6.34
N PRO A 11 -62.89 32.46 5.61
CA PRO A 11 -61.88 31.42 5.81
C PRO A 11 -61.46 30.58 4.56
N GLU A 12 -60.38 29.83 4.78
CA GLU A 12 -59.97 28.57 4.14
C GLU A 12 -59.26 28.54 2.76
N SER A 13 -58.12 27.81 2.79
CA SER A 13 -57.13 27.46 1.76
C SER A 13 -57.58 26.16 1.01
N PRO A 14 -56.86 25.56 0.02
CA PRO A 14 -55.41 25.69 -0.27
C PRO A 14 -54.94 25.50 -1.75
N LEU A 15 -53.60 25.54 -1.91
CA LEU A 15 -52.76 24.97 -2.99
C LEU A 15 -52.83 25.55 -4.42
N ASN A 16 -51.77 26.25 -4.85
CA ASN A 16 -50.80 25.65 -5.77
C ASN A 16 -49.55 26.52 -6.01
N SER A 17 -48.41 25.91 -5.72
CA SER A 17 -47.05 26.38 -5.97
C SER A 17 -46.65 26.16 -7.44
N ARG A 18 -45.99 27.14 -8.05
CA ARG A 18 -45.08 26.92 -9.19
C ARG A 18 -43.85 27.81 -9.06
N THR A 19 -42.85 27.30 -8.35
CA THR A 19 -41.47 27.78 -8.43
C THR A 19 -40.84 27.25 -9.72
N ARG A 20 -40.22 28.14 -10.51
CA ARG A 20 -39.48 27.80 -11.72
C ARG A 20 -38.10 27.20 -11.34
N PRO A 21 -37.63 26.12 -11.99
CA PRO A 21 -36.31 25.56 -11.74
C PRO A 21 -35.21 26.39 -12.41
N TRP A 22 -34.04 26.45 -11.76
CA TRP A 22 -32.85 27.20 -12.16
C TRP A 22 -32.18 26.68 -13.45
N PRO A 23 -31.60 27.53 -14.32
CA PRO A 23 -31.10 27.15 -15.65
C PRO A 23 -29.59 26.78 -15.66
N LEU A 24 -29.08 26.02 -14.68
CA LEU A 24 -27.66 25.63 -14.65
C LEU A 24 -27.39 24.20 -15.17
N LEU A 25 -28.42 23.37 -15.34
CA LEU A 25 -28.28 21.99 -15.83
C LEU A 25 -27.74 21.84 -17.27
N PRO A 26 -28.09 22.68 -18.26
CA PRO A 26 -27.66 22.46 -19.66
C PRO A 26 -26.20 22.82 -19.95
N LEU A 27 -25.49 23.49 -19.02
CA LEU A 27 -24.06 23.82 -19.15
C LEU A 27 -23.13 22.80 -18.45
N LEU A 28 -23.65 22.06 -17.46
CA LEU A 28 -22.89 21.03 -16.73
C LEU A 28 -22.75 19.73 -17.52
N LEU A 29 -23.76 19.36 -18.31
CA LEU A 29 -23.72 18.14 -19.12
C LEU A 29 -22.55 18.15 -20.13
N PRO A 30 -22.37 19.19 -20.97
CA PRO A 30 -21.24 19.26 -21.90
C PRO A 30 -19.89 19.27 -21.19
N ALA A 31 -19.77 19.94 -20.03
CA ALA A 31 -18.53 20.02 -19.27
C ALA A 31 -18.06 18.66 -18.72
N ILE A 32 -18.98 17.71 -18.52
CA ILE A 32 -18.67 16.34 -18.09
C ILE A 32 -18.58 15.39 -19.28
N LEU A 33 -19.47 15.53 -20.28
CA LEU A 33 -19.48 14.67 -21.47
C LEU A 33 -18.30 14.92 -22.40
N LEU A 34 -17.84 16.17 -22.58
CA LEU A 34 -16.72 16.47 -23.47
C LEU A 34 -15.43 15.76 -23.04
N PRO A 35 -15.00 15.82 -21.76
CA PRO A 35 -13.84 15.06 -21.30
C PRO A 35 -14.01 13.54 -21.44
N VAL A 36 -15.21 13.01 -21.15
CA VAL A 36 -15.47 11.56 -21.26
C VAL A 36 -15.45 11.11 -22.72
N VAL A 37 -16.10 11.85 -23.62
CA VAL A 37 -16.08 11.58 -25.07
C VAL A 37 -14.66 11.75 -25.61
N ALA A 38 -13.92 12.78 -25.20
CA ALA A 38 -12.53 12.95 -25.56
C ALA A 38 -11.68 11.76 -25.07
N ALA A 39 -11.85 11.30 -23.83
CA ALA A 39 -11.16 10.14 -23.30
C ALA A 39 -11.50 8.85 -24.06
N ILE A 40 -12.77 8.64 -24.42
CA ILE A 40 -13.20 7.50 -25.26
C ILE A 40 -12.59 7.60 -26.66
N VAL A 41 -12.60 8.78 -27.28
CA VAL A 41 -12.00 9.00 -28.59
C VAL A 41 -10.49 8.74 -28.53
N VAL A 42 -9.78 9.27 -27.54
CA VAL A 42 -8.35 9.01 -27.32
C VAL A 42 -8.10 7.51 -27.10
N TYR A 43 -8.93 6.83 -26.32
CA TYR A 43 -8.85 5.38 -26.11
C TYR A 43 -9.08 4.56 -27.38
N GLN A 44 -10.06 4.94 -28.21
CA GLN A 44 -10.38 4.25 -29.46
C GLN A 44 -9.34 4.54 -30.55
N LEU A 45 -8.75 5.73 -30.55
CA LEU A 45 -7.70 6.12 -31.49
C LEU A 45 -6.33 5.57 -31.10
N ASP A 46 -6.09 5.25 -29.84
CA ASP A 46 -4.82 4.66 -29.41
C ASP A 46 -4.61 3.30 -30.07
N SER A 47 -3.47 3.13 -30.72
CA SER A 47 -3.11 1.95 -31.47
C SER A 47 -2.71 0.75 -30.61
N PHE A 48 -2.58 0.92 -29.28
CA PHE A 48 -2.27 -0.18 -28.38
C PHE A 48 -3.43 -1.18 -28.32
N ASP A 49 -3.12 -2.45 -28.54
CA ASP A 49 -4.09 -3.53 -28.64
C ASP A 49 -3.75 -4.62 -27.61
N ALA A 50 -4.35 -4.52 -26.43
CA ALA A 50 -4.24 -5.55 -25.41
C ALA A 50 -5.05 -6.78 -25.83
N ALA A 51 -4.38 -7.92 -25.99
CA ALA A 51 -5.01 -9.18 -26.34
C ALA A 51 -5.64 -9.84 -25.10
N PRO A 52 -6.72 -10.62 -25.21
CA PRO A 52 -7.20 -11.48 -24.12
C PRO A 52 -6.15 -12.50 -23.67
N MET A 53 -6.02 -12.72 -22.36
CA MET A 53 -5.15 -13.76 -21.79
C MET A 53 -5.92 -15.06 -21.54
N PRO A 54 -5.27 -16.23 -21.52
CA PRO A 54 -5.94 -17.51 -21.27
C PRO A 54 -6.33 -17.66 -19.79
N LEU A 55 -7.49 -17.13 -19.41
CA LEU A 55 -7.94 -17.04 -18.01
C LEU A 55 -8.04 -18.38 -17.27
N HIS A 56 -8.36 -19.46 -17.99
CA HIS A 56 -8.44 -20.79 -17.41
C HIS A 56 -7.09 -21.27 -16.83
N GLU A 57 -5.98 -20.81 -17.39
CA GLU A 57 -4.63 -21.11 -16.90
C GLU A 57 -4.26 -20.25 -15.67
N LEU A 58 -4.91 -19.09 -15.49
CA LEU A 58 -4.69 -18.18 -14.36
C LEU A 58 -5.60 -18.45 -13.16
N SER A 59 -6.61 -19.31 -13.31
CA SER A 59 -7.63 -19.59 -12.28
C SER A 59 -7.35 -20.79 -11.38
N VAL A 60 -6.23 -21.49 -11.59
CA VAL A 60 -5.87 -22.66 -10.77
C VAL A 60 -5.37 -22.19 -9.40
N PRO A 61 -5.92 -22.67 -8.26
CA PRO A 61 -5.46 -22.24 -6.93
C PRO A 61 -3.97 -22.50 -6.69
N PHE A 62 -3.29 -21.54 -6.06
CA PHE A 62 -1.91 -21.73 -5.58
C PHE A 62 -1.92 -22.50 -4.27
N GLU A 63 -1.10 -23.53 -4.16
CA GLU A 63 -0.85 -24.21 -2.88
C GLU A 63 0.29 -23.48 -2.16
N PRO A 64 0.02 -22.69 -1.09
CA PRO A 64 1.08 -21.97 -0.40
C PRO A 64 2.02 -22.94 0.32
N PRO A 65 3.32 -22.59 0.44
CA PRO A 65 4.25 -23.39 1.22
C PRO A 65 3.89 -23.38 2.71
N LEU A 66 4.39 -24.37 3.44
CA LEU A 66 4.15 -24.47 4.89
C LEU A 66 5.04 -23.51 5.70
N LEU A 67 6.20 -23.13 5.16
CA LEU A 67 7.19 -22.29 5.81
C LEU A 67 7.19 -20.87 5.23
N HIS A 68 7.24 -19.87 6.10
CA HIS A 68 7.24 -18.46 5.73
C HIS A 68 8.26 -17.66 6.54
N ASN A 69 8.90 -16.70 5.89
CA ASN A 69 9.58 -15.58 6.52
C ASN A 69 9.02 -14.30 5.89
N ASP A 70 8.21 -13.55 6.65
CA ASP A 70 7.52 -12.34 6.20
C ASP A 70 8.25 -11.04 6.62
N ARG A 71 9.48 -11.16 7.16
CA ARG A 71 10.27 -10.05 7.72
C ARG A 71 11.73 -10.13 7.29
N MET A 72 11.97 -10.39 6.01
CA MET A 72 13.32 -10.58 5.48
C MET A 72 14.29 -9.42 5.77
N LEU A 73 13.79 -8.18 5.83
CA LEU A 73 14.62 -7.01 6.06
C LEU A 73 14.99 -6.77 7.52
N GLN A 74 14.33 -7.48 8.46
CA GLN A 74 14.68 -7.40 9.87
C GLN A 74 16.03 -8.11 10.06
N GLU A 75 17.10 -7.33 10.13
CA GLU A 75 18.51 -7.78 10.29
C GLU A 75 19.18 -8.30 9.00
N ALA A 76 18.67 -7.91 7.83
CA ALA A 76 19.39 -8.10 6.58
C ALA A 76 20.65 -7.21 6.49
N GLU A 77 21.69 -7.72 5.84
CA GLU A 77 22.87 -6.94 5.50
C GLU A 77 22.78 -6.40 4.07
N PHE A 78 23.32 -5.19 3.85
CA PHE A 78 23.28 -4.51 2.55
C PHE A 78 24.70 -4.40 1.99
N LEU A 79 25.05 -5.35 1.12
CA LEU A 79 26.40 -5.45 0.56
C LEU A 79 26.59 -4.45 -0.58
N GLY A 80 27.72 -3.75 -0.57
CA GLY A 80 28.11 -2.82 -1.64
C GLY A 80 27.14 -1.62 -1.81
N ALA A 81 26.49 -1.19 -0.73
CA ALA A 81 25.56 -0.06 -0.75
C ALA A 81 26.15 1.20 -1.40
N GLY A 82 25.44 1.71 -2.40
CA GLY A 82 25.85 2.87 -3.20
C GLY A 82 26.85 2.56 -4.31
N LYS A 83 27.39 1.33 -4.39
CA LYS A 83 28.34 0.88 -5.43
C LYS A 83 27.73 -0.08 -6.45
N LEU A 84 26.58 -0.67 -6.12
CA LEU A 84 25.87 -1.65 -6.94
C LEU A 84 24.50 -1.09 -7.35
N PRO A 85 24.39 -0.18 -8.34
CA PRO A 85 23.10 0.37 -8.75
C PRO A 85 22.26 -0.69 -9.49
N GLY A 86 21.21 -1.19 -8.84
CA GLY A 86 20.27 -2.15 -9.41
C GLY A 86 20.91 -3.49 -9.79
N PRO A 87 21.56 -4.21 -8.85
CA PRO A 87 22.18 -5.50 -9.14
C PRO A 87 21.09 -6.52 -9.46
N GLU A 88 21.12 -7.09 -10.66
CA GLU A 88 20.00 -7.84 -11.20
C GLU A 88 20.15 -9.35 -10.93
N ASP A 89 20.99 -10.06 -11.68
CA ASP A 89 21.26 -11.50 -11.54
C ASP A 89 22.71 -11.77 -11.11
N PHE A 90 22.98 -13.02 -10.75
CA PHE A 90 24.24 -13.47 -10.15
C PHE A 90 24.83 -14.69 -10.85
N ALA A 91 26.15 -14.66 -11.02
CA ALA A 91 26.98 -15.83 -11.27
C ALA A 91 28.05 -15.94 -10.18
N TYR A 92 28.22 -17.10 -9.56
CA TYR A 92 29.16 -17.31 -8.45
C TYR A 92 30.28 -18.27 -8.81
N ASP A 93 31.53 -17.79 -8.77
CA ASP A 93 32.72 -18.62 -8.96
C ASP A 93 33.24 -19.13 -7.62
N SER A 94 33.03 -20.42 -7.36
CA SER A 94 33.47 -21.08 -6.13
C SER A 94 34.99 -21.18 -5.98
N ARG A 95 35.76 -21.07 -7.08
CA ARG A 95 37.24 -21.15 -7.03
C ARG A 95 37.87 -19.85 -6.57
N SER A 96 37.35 -18.72 -7.08
CA SER A 96 37.82 -17.38 -6.70
C SER A 96 36.99 -16.74 -5.58
N GLN A 97 35.87 -17.37 -5.20
CA GLN A 97 34.89 -16.86 -4.23
C GLN A 97 34.33 -15.49 -4.61
N VAL A 98 34.08 -15.28 -5.90
CA VAL A 98 33.57 -14.02 -6.47
C VAL A 98 32.14 -14.17 -6.92
N ILE A 99 31.29 -13.20 -6.57
CA ILE A 99 29.98 -13.01 -7.17
C ILE A 99 30.11 -11.98 -8.29
N TYR A 100 29.66 -12.34 -9.49
CA TYR A 100 29.47 -11.43 -10.61
C TYR A 100 28.02 -10.98 -10.65
N THR A 101 27.77 -9.69 -10.84
CA THR A 101 26.41 -9.16 -11.01
C THR A 101 26.35 -8.03 -12.02
N GLY A 102 25.24 -7.94 -12.73
CA GLY A 102 24.95 -6.90 -13.70
C GLY A 102 24.22 -5.70 -13.08
N THR A 103 24.69 -4.48 -13.36
CA THR A 103 24.10 -3.24 -12.83
C THR A 103 23.53 -2.33 -13.93
N VAL A 104 22.69 -1.38 -13.53
CA VAL A 104 21.98 -0.44 -14.42
C VAL A 104 22.91 0.44 -15.26
N ASP A 105 24.11 0.70 -14.76
CA ASP A 105 25.18 1.46 -15.43
C ASP A 105 25.94 0.63 -16.50
N GLY A 106 25.49 -0.60 -16.79
CA GLY A 106 26.04 -1.48 -17.82
C GLY A 106 27.27 -2.28 -17.40
N TRP A 107 27.74 -2.11 -16.16
CA TRP A 107 28.85 -2.87 -15.62
C TRP A 107 28.42 -4.27 -15.17
N ILE A 108 29.32 -5.22 -15.41
CA ILE A 108 29.44 -6.45 -14.62
C ILE A 108 30.42 -6.15 -13.50
N LYS A 109 29.95 -6.20 -12.26
CA LYS A 109 30.74 -5.93 -11.07
C LYS A 109 31.11 -7.23 -10.37
N ARG A 110 32.34 -7.30 -9.86
CA ARG A 110 32.84 -8.38 -9.01
C ARG A 110 32.67 -8.00 -7.55
N VAL A 111 32.09 -8.90 -6.78
CA VAL A 111 31.79 -8.71 -5.37
C VAL A 111 32.46 -9.83 -4.58
N TRP A 112 33.40 -9.46 -3.71
CA TRP A 112 34.01 -10.38 -2.75
C TRP A 112 33.28 -10.23 -1.42
N VAL A 113 32.79 -11.35 -0.90
CA VAL A 113 32.00 -11.39 0.31
C VAL A 113 32.78 -12.12 1.40
N ASN A 114 33.04 -11.41 2.50
CA ASN A 114 33.63 -11.96 3.73
C ASN A 114 32.52 -12.32 4.74
N ASP A 115 32.88 -12.93 5.87
CA ASP A 115 31.89 -13.30 6.91
C ASP A 115 31.16 -12.07 7.49
N SER A 116 31.78 -10.88 7.50
CA SER A 116 31.11 -9.61 7.83
C SER A 116 30.82 -8.79 6.56
N GLY A 117 29.56 -8.36 6.37
CA GLY A 117 29.14 -7.56 5.21
C GLY A 117 29.77 -6.16 5.11
N SER A 118 30.34 -5.66 6.21
CA SER A 118 30.98 -4.33 6.31
C SER A 118 32.22 -4.16 5.42
N ASP A 119 32.87 -5.26 5.04
CA ASP A 119 34.14 -5.26 4.28
C ASP A 119 33.94 -5.70 2.81
N THR A 120 32.72 -5.55 2.29
CA THR A 120 32.42 -5.93 0.89
C THR A 120 33.27 -5.12 -0.09
N VAL A 121 34.12 -5.82 -0.85
CA VAL A 121 34.88 -5.23 -1.95
C VAL A 121 34.06 -5.36 -3.23
N VAL A 122 33.89 -4.24 -3.93
CA VAL A 122 33.20 -4.17 -5.23
C VAL A 122 34.17 -3.59 -6.25
N GLU A 123 34.33 -4.28 -7.37
CA GLU A 123 35.16 -3.84 -8.49
C GLU A 123 34.35 -3.82 -9.80
N ASP A 124 34.49 -2.74 -10.55
CA ASP A 124 34.01 -2.63 -11.93
C ASP A 124 34.92 -3.45 -12.84
N TRP A 125 34.39 -4.58 -13.36
CA TRP A 125 35.23 -5.53 -14.10
C TRP A 125 35.11 -5.39 -15.61
N ALA A 126 33.88 -5.46 -16.15
CA ALA A 126 33.64 -5.35 -17.60
C ALA A 126 32.38 -4.54 -17.86
N ASN A 127 32.44 -3.56 -18.77
CA ASN A 127 31.26 -2.75 -19.14
C ASN A 127 30.74 -3.20 -20.51
N THR A 128 29.50 -3.70 -20.54
CA THR A 128 28.82 -4.18 -21.75
C THR A 128 28.33 -3.05 -22.66
N GLY A 129 28.20 -1.83 -22.11
CA GLY A 129 27.50 -0.72 -22.72
C GLY A 129 26.00 -0.99 -22.92
N GLY A 130 25.46 -2.00 -22.25
CA GLY A 130 24.06 -2.43 -22.32
C GLY A 130 23.43 -2.51 -20.93
N ARG A 131 22.53 -3.48 -20.72
CA ARG A 131 21.94 -3.80 -19.42
C ARG A 131 21.97 -5.31 -19.22
N PRO A 132 22.94 -5.84 -18.47
CA PRO A 132 22.99 -7.26 -18.13
C PRO A 132 21.81 -7.65 -17.22
N LEU A 133 21.02 -8.65 -17.63
CA LEU A 133 19.82 -9.17 -16.96
C LEU A 133 19.87 -10.68 -16.62
N GLY A 134 20.90 -11.38 -17.10
CA GLY A 134 21.09 -12.78 -16.78
C GLY A 134 22.57 -13.11 -16.81
N LEU A 135 23.05 -13.83 -15.80
CA LEU A 135 24.45 -14.19 -15.67
C LEU A 135 24.61 -15.67 -15.33
N ALA A 136 25.50 -16.35 -16.05
CA ALA A 136 25.90 -17.72 -15.75
C ALA A 136 27.41 -17.90 -15.95
N LEU A 137 28.01 -18.84 -15.21
CA LEU A 137 29.40 -19.21 -15.44
C LEU A 137 29.51 -20.21 -16.59
N GLY A 138 30.40 -19.91 -17.53
CA GLY A 138 30.81 -20.85 -18.56
C GLY A 138 31.81 -21.90 -18.04
N LEU A 139 32.08 -22.91 -18.86
CA LEU A 139 32.93 -24.05 -18.49
C LEU A 139 34.42 -23.68 -18.33
N ASN A 140 34.86 -22.56 -18.92
CA ASN A 140 36.23 -22.07 -18.91
C ASN A 140 36.43 -20.87 -17.96
N GLN A 141 35.51 -20.64 -17.01
CA GLN A 141 35.48 -19.49 -16.09
C GLN A 141 35.29 -18.13 -16.77
N GLU A 142 34.70 -18.14 -17.97
CA GLU A 142 34.04 -16.98 -18.56
C GLU A 142 32.68 -16.72 -17.91
N VAL A 143 32.18 -15.49 -18.03
CA VAL A 143 30.81 -15.14 -17.63
C VAL A 143 29.98 -15.01 -18.90
N ILE A 144 28.97 -15.85 -19.03
CA ILE A 144 27.96 -15.73 -20.09
C ILE A 144 26.88 -14.78 -19.61
N VAL A 145 26.56 -13.79 -20.43
CA VAL A 145 25.66 -12.70 -20.08
C VAL A 145 24.52 -12.61 -21.09
N ALA A 146 23.29 -12.64 -20.59
CA ALA A 146 22.13 -12.14 -21.32
C ALA A 146 22.03 -10.64 -21.08
N ASP A 147 22.33 -9.85 -22.11
CA ASP A 147 22.21 -8.40 -22.07
C ASP A 147 20.97 -7.95 -22.84
N ALA A 148 20.12 -7.16 -22.17
CA ALA A 148 18.84 -6.68 -22.68
C ALA A 148 18.93 -6.05 -24.07
N TYR A 149 20.05 -5.40 -24.38
CA TYR A 149 20.24 -4.62 -25.60
C TYR A 149 21.27 -5.22 -26.55
N LYS A 150 22.24 -5.97 -26.04
CA LYS A 150 23.35 -6.52 -26.86
C LYS A 150 23.15 -7.97 -27.27
N GLY A 151 22.21 -8.69 -26.67
CA GLY A 151 22.00 -10.11 -26.91
C GLY A 151 22.81 -11.00 -25.95
N LEU A 152 23.22 -12.17 -26.44
CA LEU A 152 24.04 -13.11 -25.69
C LEU A 152 25.52 -12.75 -25.82
N LEU A 153 26.19 -12.51 -24.70
CA LEU A 153 27.59 -12.15 -24.61
C LEU A 153 28.41 -13.23 -23.89
N ASN A 154 29.68 -13.31 -24.27
CA ASN A 154 30.72 -14.01 -23.53
C ASN A 154 31.72 -12.98 -23.02
N ILE A 155 31.99 -12.99 -21.72
CA ILE A 155 33.02 -12.17 -21.11
C ILE A 155 34.13 -13.09 -20.59
N SER A 156 35.29 -13.03 -21.25
CA SER A 156 36.45 -13.82 -20.86
C SER A 156 36.99 -13.37 -19.49
N ARG A 157 37.86 -14.19 -18.89
CA ARG A 157 38.42 -13.92 -17.55
C ARG A 157 39.18 -12.59 -17.43
N ASP A 158 39.79 -12.12 -18.51
CA ASP A 158 40.47 -10.82 -18.62
C ASP A 158 39.52 -9.65 -18.91
N GLY A 159 38.22 -9.89 -19.02
CA GLY A 159 37.20 -8.87 -19.24
C GLY A 159 36.93 -8.55 -20.72
N ALA A 160 37.44 -9.35 -21.65
CA ALA A 160 37.19 -9.16 -23.08
C ALA A 160 35.77 -9.62 -23.42
N ILE A 161 35.01 -8.79 -24.14
CA ILE A 161 33.60 -9.04 -24.45
C ILE A 161 33.47 -9.50 -25.91
N GLU A 162 32.90 -10.69 -26.12
CA GLU A 162 32.49 -11.23 -27.42
C GLU A 162 30.95 -11.30 -27.48
N VAL A 163 30.34 -10.79 -28.55
CA VAL A 163 28.91 -11.04 -28.82
C VAL A 163 28.78 -12.43 -29.43
N LEU A 164 28.12 -13.35 -28.73
CA LEU A 164 27.88 -14.71 -29.20
C LEU A 164 26.69 -14.76 -30.18
N ALA A 165 25.61 -14.05 -29.87
CA ALA A 165 24.43 -13.96 -30.72
C ALA A 165 23.60 -12.71 -30.39
N ASP A 166 23.11 -12.02 -31.42
CA ASP A 166 22.16 -10.90 -31.30
C ASP A 166 20.87 -11.12 -32.12
N GLU A 167 20.76 -12.27 -32.78
CA GLU A 167 19.59 -12.69 -33.55
C GLU A 167 19.47 -14.21 -33.61
N ALA A 168 18.24 -14.70 -33.81
CA ALA A 168 17.96 -16.08 -34.17
C ALA A 168 16.84 -16.12 -35.21
N GLU A 169 16.95 -17.01 -36.19
CA GLU A 169 15.97 -17.17 -37.29
C GLU A 169 15.67 -15.84 -38.02
N ALA A 170 16.72 -15.05 -38.29
CA ALA A 170 16.64 -13.71 -38.92
C ALA A 170 15.83 -12.67 -38.13
N MET A 171 15.60 -12.92 -36.83
CA MET A 171 14.92 -12.00 -35.92
C MET A 171 15.87 -11.57 -34.81
N LYS A 172 16.19 -10.27 -34.78
CA LYS A 172 17.00 -9.63 -33.74
C LYS A 172 16.37 -9.83 -32.36
N PHE A 173 17.20 -10.06 -31.36
CA PHE A 173 16.78 -10.01 -29.97
C PHE A 173 16.44 -8.56 -29.60
N LYS A 174 15.40 -8.39 -28.76
CA LYS A 174 14.99 -7.07 -28.29
C LYS A 174 15.05 -6.94 -26.77
N LEU A 175 14.90 -8.06 -26.06
CA LEU A 175 15.01 -8.11 -24.61
C LEU A 175 15.55 -9.49 -24.19
N THR A 176 16.85 -9.70 -24.30
CA THR A 176 17.50 -10.92 -23.78
C THR A 176 17.57 -10.83 -22.26
N ASP A 177 17.11 -11.88 -21.58
CA ASP A 177 16.79 -11.78 -20.14
C ASP A 177 17.54 -12.83 -19.31
N GLY A 178 17.06 -14.06 -19.22
CA GLY A 178 17.70 -15.14 -18.47
C GLY A 178 18.72 -15.93 -19.28
N VAL A 179 19.77 -16.44 -18.62
CA VAL A 179 20.74 -17.38 -19.21
C VAL A 179 21.23 -18.41 -18.20
N ASP A 180 21.46 -19.64 -18.66
CA ASP A 180 22.15 -20.69 -17.91
C ASP A 180 22.93 -21.64 -18.85
N VAL A 181 23.92 -22.36 -18.31
CA VAL A 181 24.88 -23.15 -19.08
C VAL A 181 24.81 -24.62 -18.67
N ALA A 182 24.60 -25.52 -19.63
CA ALA A 182 24.62 -26.96 -19.41
C ALA A 182 26.05 -27.52 -19.31
N LYS A 183 26.18 -28.74 -18.75
CA LYS A 183 27.47 -29.41 -18.53
C LYS A 183 28.22 -29.73 -19.82
N ASP A 184 27.51 -29.84 -20.95
CA ASP A 184 28.11 -30.04 -22.27
C ASP A 184 28.58 -28.72 -22.92
N GLY A 185 28.31 -27.58 -22.28
CA GLY A 185 28.65 -26.24 -22.75
C GLY A 185 27.55 -25.56 -23.56
N THR A 186 26.43 -26.25 -23.82
CA THR A 186 25.27 -25.63 -24.48
C THR A 186 24.71 -24.53 -23.59
N VAL A 187 24.56 -23.33 -24.14
CA VAL A 187 23.99 -22.18 -23.43
C VAL A 187 22.50 -22.11 -23.73
N TYR A 188 21.66 -22.01 -22.71
CA TYR A 188 20.23 -21.80 -22.85
C TYR A 188 19.88 -20.41 -22.34
N PHE A 189 19.08 -19.66 -23.10
CA PHE A 189 18.72 -18.30 -22.74
C PHE A 189 17.34 -17.93 -23.27
N THR A 190 16.79 -16.84 -22.75
CA THR A 190 15.48 -16.31 -23.13
C THR A 190 15.59 -14.96 -23.83
N ASP A 191 14.72 -14.77 -24.81
CA ASP A 191 14.37 -13.47 -25.38
C ASP A 191 12.95 -13.17 -24.91
N ALA A 192 12.81 -12.32 -23.87
CA ALA A 192 11.55 -12.09 -23.18
C ALA A 192 10.47 -11.53 -24.10
N SER A 193 10.89 -10.68 -25.03
CA SER A 193 10.05 -10.17 -26.12
C SER A 193 10.88 -9.91 -27.35
N TYR A 194 10.49 -10.47 -28.49
CA TYR A 194 11.08 -10.08 -29.78
C TYR A 194 10.54 -8.74 -30.31
N LYS A 195 9.52 -8.12 -29.68
CA LYS A 195 8.97 -6.82 -30.12
C LYS A 195 9.43 -5.64 -29.26
N TYR A 196 9.32 -5.76 -27.94
CA TYR A 196 9.56 -4.66 -27.01
C TYR A 196 10.95 -4.78 -26.39
N ASN A 197 11.59 -3.62 -26.15
CA ASN A 197 12.86 -3.58 -25.43
C ASN A 197 12.63 -3.32 -23.93
N LEU A 198 13.71 -3.30 -23.13
CA LEU A 198 13.61 -3.10 -21.68
C LEU A 198 12.90 -1.79 -21.28
N HIS A 199 13.02 -0.68 -22.01
CA HIS A 199 12.27 0.54 -21.66
C HIS A 199 10.75 0.40 -21.85
N GLU A 200 10.33 -0.60 -22.62
CA GLU A 200 8.94 -0.86 -22.99
C GLU A 200 8.42 -2.17 -22.35
N PHE A 201 9.14 -2.75 -21.39
CA PHE A 201 8.77 -4.04 -20.78
C PHE A 201 7.33 -4.03 -20.22
N PHE A 202 6.92 -2.92 -19.61
CA PHE A 202 5.57 -2.77 -19.07
C PHE A 202 4.51 -2.83 -20.18
N GLN A 203 4.83 -2.31 -21.36
CA GLN A 203 3.93 -2.35 -22.52
C GLN A 203 3.79 -3.78 -23.06
N ASP A 204 4.82 -4.63 -23.00
CA ASP A 204 4.71 -6.05 -23.35
C ASP A 204 3.73 -6.78 -22.42
N ILE A 205 3.95 -6.63 -21.10
CA ILE A 205 3.09 -7.21 -20.06
C ILE A 205 1.63 -6.75 -20.24
N MET A 206 1.42 -5.45 -20.50
CA MET A 206 0.07 -4.91 -20.73
C MET A 206 -0.56 -5.41 -22.03
N GLU A 207 0.23 -5.64 -23.09
CA GLU A 207 -0.29 -6.11 -24.36
C GLU A 207 -0.78 -7.56 -24.23
N GLY A 208 -0.16 -8.34 -23.34
CA GLY A 208 -0.62 -9.67 -22.95
C GLY A 208 -0.60 -10.64 -24.14
N ARG A 209 0.42 -10.54 -25.00
CA ARG A 209 0.63 -11.43 -26.15
C ARG A 209 1.90 -12.26 -25.93
N PRO A 210 1.91 -13.53 -26.35
CA PRO A 210 3.06 -14.40 -26.17
C PRO A 210 4.15 -14.06 -27.21
N ARG A 211 5.15 -13.26 -26.83
CA ARG A 211 6.25 -12.82 -27.72
C ARG A 211 7.65 -13.25 -27.27
N GLY A 212 7.73 -14.05 -26.22
CA GLY A 212 8.97 -14.60 -25.73
C GLY A 212 9.41 -15.83 -26.51
N ARG A 213 10.71 -16.11 -26.45
CA ARG A 213 11.34 -17.28 -27.04
C ARG A 213 12.33 -17.93 -26.07
N LEU A 214 12.40 -19.26 -26.11
CA LEU A 214 13.48 -20.04 -25.49
C LEU A 214 14.47 -20.45 -26.56
N ILE A 215 15.76 -20.19 -26.33
CA ILE A 215 16.81 -20.35 -27.33
C ILE A 215 17.97 -21.14 -26.72
N SER A 216 18.56 -22.05 -27.51
CA SER A 216 19.85 -22.67 -27.20
C SER A 216 20.93 -22.13 -28.13
N PHE A 217 22.15 -21.97 -27.61
CA PHE A 217 23.33 -21.64 -28.38
C PHE A 217 24.36 -22.75 -28.19
N ASP A 218 24.76 -23.37 -29.30
CA ASP A 218 25.81 -24.37 -29.33
C ASP A 218 27.17 -23.68 -29.55
N PRO A 219 28.12 -23.78 -28.60
CA PRO A 219 29.42 -23.13 -28.69
C PRO A 219 30.30 -23.69 -29.83
N ILE A 220 30.02 -24.91 -30.33
CA ILE A 220 30.79 -25.54 -31.41
C ILE A 220 30.33 -24.98 -32.77
N SER A 221 29.02 -25.04 -33.05
CA SER A 221 28.49 -24.52 -34.31
C SER A 221 28.36 -23.00 -34.33
N LYS A 222 28.45 -22.34 -33.17
CA LYS A 222 28.21 -20.89 -32.97
C LYS A 222 26.88 -20.42 -33.55
N ARG A 223 25.83 -21.25 -33.42
CA ARG A 223 24.49 -20.96 -33.95
C ARG A 223 23.44 -20.96 -32.84
N PRO A 224 22.63 -19.90 -32.72
CA PRO A 224 21.44 -19.92 -31.89
C PRO A 224 20.33 -20.71 -32.60
N ASN A 225 19.62 -21.54 -31.83
CA ASN A 225 18.51 -22.37 -32.27
C ASN A 225 17.28 -22.09 -31.38
N VAL A 226 16.17 -21.68 -31.98
CA VAL A 226 14.93 -21.39 -31.25
C VAL A 226 14.27 -22.72 -30.89
N LEU A 227 14.08 -22.95 -29.59
CA LEU A 227 13.50 -24.19 -29.06
C LEU A 227 11.99 -24.06 -28.85
N LEU A 228 11.53 -22.90 -28.35
CA LEU A 228 10.13 -22.58 -28.16
C LEU A 228 9.86 -21.13 -28.57
N THR A 229 8.69 -20.91 -29.14
CA THR A 229 8.10 -19.59 -29.41
C THR A 229 6.84 -19.41 -28.59
N ASP A 230 6.22 -18.23 -28.70
CA ASP A 230 4.91 -17.95 -28.12
C ASP A 230 4.89 -18.13 -26.60
N LEU A 231 5.92 -17.64 -25.92
CA LEU A 231 6.00 -17.55 -24.47
C LEU A 231 5.53 -16.17 -23.99
N TYR A 232 4.83 -16.09 -22.87
CA TYR A 232 4.44 -14.80 -22.30
C TYR A 232 5.56 -14.23 -21.42
N PHE A 233 6.31 -13.26 -21.96
CA PHE A 233 7.46 -12.63 -21.30
C PHE A 233 8.42 -13.68 -20.71
N ALA A 234 9.19 -14.33 -21.60
CA ALA A 234 10.10 -15.42 -21.22
C ALA A 234 11.28 -14.88 -20.42
N ASN A 235 11.28 -15.14 -19.12
CA ASN A 235 12.18 -14.49 -18.17
C ASN A 235 13.24 -15.49 -17.69
N GLY A 236 13.40 -15.68 -16.38
CA GLY A 236 14.41 -16.54 -15.77
C GLY A 236 14.46 -17.96 -16.31
N ILE A 237 15.67 -18.53 -16.30
CA ILE A 237 15.97 -19.86 -16.81
C ILE A 237 16.96 -20.61 -15.92
N ALA A 238 16.80 -21.92 -15.78
CA ALA A 238 17.73 -22.79 -15.08
C ALA A 238 17.79 -24.18 -15.72
N VAL A 239 19.00 -24.70 -15.97
CA VAL A 239 19.22 -26.08 -16.43
C VAL A 239 19.05 -27.04 -15.24
N SER A 240 18.36 -28.15 -15.45
CA SER A 240 18.14 -29.13 -14.38
C SER A 240 19.46 -29.76 -13.90
N PRO A 241 19.60 -30.12 -12.61
CA PRO A 241 20.79 -30.80 -12.11
C PRO A 241 21.01 -32.17 -12.80
N HIS A 242 19.94 -32.78 -13.30
CA HIS A 242 19.95 -34.02 -14.08
C HIS A 242 20.30 -33.83 -15.55
N GLN A 243 20.39 -32.59 -16.04
CA GLN A 243 20.72 -32.22 -17.44
C GLN A 243 19.71 -32.75 -18.47
N ASP A 244 18.50 -33.10 -18.03
CA ASP A 244 17.46 -33.67 -18.87
C ASP A 244 16.42 -32.65 -19.33
N CYS A 245 16.33 -31.51 -18.65
CA CYS A 245 15.40 -30.43 -18.96
C CYS A 245 15.94 -29.05 -18.56
N VAL A 246 15.28 -28.03 -19.09
CA VAL A 246 15.50 -26.62 -18.76
C VAL A 246 14.20 -26.06 -18.21
N ILE A 247 14.27 -25.36 -17.08
CA ILE A 247 13.14 -24.66 -16.47
C ILE A 247 13.19 -23.21 -16.92
N PHE A 248 12.05 -22.66 -17.33
CA PHE A 248 11.92 -21.25 -17.67
C PHE A 248 10.64 -20.66 -17.10
N CYS A 249 10.62 -19.36 -16.84
CA CYS A 249 9.48 -18.66 -16.25
C CYS A 249 8.77 -17.74 -17.25
N GLU A 250 7.45 -17.61 -17.08
CA GLU A 250 6.59 -16.70 -17.85
C GLU A 250 5.93 -15.71 -16.88
N THR A 251 6.42 -14.48 -16.88
CA THR A 251 6.15 -13.46 -15.86
C THR A 251 4.65 -13.15 -15.67
N PRO A 252 3.89 -12.66 -16.67
CA PRO A 252 2.48 -12.34 -16.50
C PRO A 252 1.58 -13.58 -16.32
N MET A 253 2.09 -14.76 -16.69
CA MET A 253 1.39 -16.04 -16.49
C MET A 253 1.60 -16.63 -15.09
N ARG A 254 2.47 -16.01 -14.26
CA ARG A 254 2.77 -16.42 -12.89
C ARG A 254 3.14 -17.90 -12.80
N ARG A 255 4.00 -18.38 -13.68
CA ARG A 255 4.34 -19.81 -13.78
C ARG A 255 5.76 -20.04 -14.26
N CYS A 256 6.25 -21.26 -14.06
CA CYS A 256 7.44 -21.77 -14.71
C CYS A 256 7.16 -23.18 -15.29
N ARG A 257 7.84 -23.53 -16.38
CA ARG A 257 7.64 -24.75 -17.18
C ARG A 257 8.96 -25.49 -17.37
N LYS A 258 8.90 -26.82 -17.58
CA LYS A 258 10.04 -27.66 -17.98
C LYS A 258 10.02 -27.87 -19.49
N TYR A 259 11.14 -27.65 -20.16
CA TYR A 259 11.38 -28.09 -21.52
C TYR A 259 12.41 -29.21 -21.53
N TYR A 260 12.04 -30.40 -22.00
CA TYR A 260 12.95 -31.55 -22.03
C TYR A 260 13.98 -31.41 -23.16
N ILE A 261 15.26 -31.48 -22.81
CA ILE A 261 16.40 -31.38 -23.75
C ILE A 261 17.01 -32.74 -24.09
N GLU A 262 16.74 -33.75 -23.26
CA GLU A 262 17.15 -35.15 -23.47
C GLU A 262 16.01 -36.14 -23.25
N GLY A 263 16.27 -37.42 -23.56
CA GLY A 263 15.35 -38.53 -23.31
C GLY A 263 14.16 -38.62 -24.27
N HIS A 264 13.24 -39.54 -23.97
CA HIS A 264 12.06 -39.81 -24.81
C HIS A 264 11.06 -38.64 -24.89
N LYS A 265 11.12 -37.71 -23.92
CA LYS A 265 10.30 -36.50 -23.89
C LYS A 265 10.97 -35.29 -24.55
N LYS A 266 12.18 -35.43 -25.13
CA LYS A 266 12.89 -34.31 -25.76
C LYS A 266 11.96 -33.47 -26.67
N GLY A 267 11.99 -32.16 -26.49
CA GLY A 267 11.11 -31.21 -27.18
C GLY A 267 9.74 -30.99 -26.54
N HIS A 268 9.35 -31.76 -25.52
CA HIS A 268 8.08 -31.57 -24.83
C HIS A 268 8.18 -30.56 -23.70
N VAL A 269 7.07 -29.84 -23.48
CA VAL A 269 6.90 -28.90 -22.37
C VAL A 269 5.98 -29.51 -21.33
N GLU A 270 6.41 -29.49 -20.07
CA GLU A 270 5.60 -29.92 -18.92
C GLU A 270 5.50 -28.82 -17.86
N LYS A 271 4.49 -28.95 -17.00
CA LYS A 271 4.32 -28.09 -15.84
C LYS A 271 5.48 -28.27 -14.85
N PHE A 272 6.04 -27.16 -14.38
CA PHE A 272 6.86 -27.14 -13.18
C PHE A 272 6.05 -26.61 -12.00
N ILE A 273 5.62 -25.34 -12.08
CA ILE A 273 4.79 -24.69 -11.07
C ILE A 273 3.89 -23.64 -11.75
N ASP A 274 2.63 -23.55 -11.32
CA ASP A 274 1.66 -22.58 -11.85
C ASP A 274 1.10 -21.70 -10.72
N ASN A 275 0.53 -20.56 -11.09
CA ASN A 275 -0.20 -19.63 -10.22
C ASN A 275 0.63 -19.13 -9.02
N LEU A 276 1.89 -18.79 -9.25
CA LEU A 276 2.79 -18.21 -8.25
C LEU A 276 2.15 -17.00 -7.53
N PRO A 277 2.54 -16.74 -6.26
CA PRO A 277 1.97 -15.68 -5.43
C PRO A 277 2.41 -14.26 -5.85
N GLY A 278 3.33 -14.19 -6.82
CA GLY A 278 3.77 -12.99 -7.54
C GLY A 278 4.15 -13.38 -8.97
N MET A 279 4.59 -12.40 -9.76
CA MET A 279 5.14 -12.68 -11.09
C MET A 279 6.59 -13.18 -10.95
N PRO A 280 7.00 -14.28 -11.59
CA PRO A 280 8.38 -14.74 -11.52
C PRO A 280 9.29 -13.88 -12.40
N ASP A 281 10.52 -13.73 -11.92
CA ASP A 281 11.65 -13.13 -12.63
C ASP A 281 12.73 -14.20 -12.82
N ASN A 282 13.95 -14.02 -12.29
CA ASN A 282 14.98 -15.06 -12.34
C ASN A 282 14.72 -16.27 -11.42
N ILE A 283 15.25 -17.43 -11.84
CA ILE A 283 15.23 -18.70 -11.10
C ILE A 283 16.64 -19.29 -11.03
N LYS A 284 17.08 -19.74 -9.85
CA LYS A 284 18.39 -20.37 -9.65
C LYS A 284 18.31 -21.65 -8.83
N TYR A 285 19.08 -22.66 -9.24
CA TYR A 285 19.27 -23.89 -8.46
C TYR A 285 20.33 -23.68 -7.38
N ASP A 286 20.06 -24.13 -6.15
CA ASP A 286 20.97 -23.92 -5.01
C ASP A 286 22.08 -24.97 -4.86
N GLY A 287 22.06 -26.04 -5.67
CA GLY A 287 22.97 -27.17 -5.50
C GLY A 287 22.48 -28.26 -4.53
N ASP A 288 21.50 -27.93 -3.69
CA ASP A 288 21.02 -28.72 -2.54
C ASP A 288 19.57 -29.20 -2.71
N GLY A 289 19.09 -29.31 -3.95
CA GLY A 289 17.77 -29.85 -4.27
C GLY A 289 16.63 -28.82 -4.31
N HIS A 290 16.92 -27.52 -4.26
CA HIS A 290 15.90 -26.48 -4.34
C HIS A 290 16.16 -25.47 -5.46
N TYR A 291 15.08 -24.91 -5.99
CA TYR A 291 15.11 -23.72 -6.83
C TYR A 291 14.58 -22.52 -6.05
N TRP A 292 15.24 -21.39 -6.27
CA TRP A 292 14.87 -20.09 -5.74
C TRP A 292 14.30 -19.25 -6.88
N ILE A 293 13.04 -18.88 -6.78
CA ILE A 293 12.31 -18.09 -7.78
C ILE A 293 12.13 -16.69 -7.21
N ALA A 294 12.70 -15.69 -7.87
CA ALA A 294 12.52 -14.30 -7.51
C ALA A 294 11.12 -13.82 -7.90
N LEU A 295 10.50 -13.05 -7.00
CA LEU A 295 9.20 -12.42 -7.19
C LEU A 295 9.38 -10.91 -7.00
N PRO A 296 9.39 -10.10 -8.08
CA PRO A 296 9.63 -8.67 -8.01
C PRO A 296 8.67 -7.98 -7.06
N THR A 297 7.40 -8.36 -7.12
CA THR A 297 6.31 -7.80 -6.31
C THR A 297 5.31 -8.89 -5.96
N GLY A 298 4.53 -8.67 -4.90
CA GLY A 298 3.40 -9.54 -4.59
C GLY A 298 2.25 -9.33 -5.58
N ASN A 299 1.36 -10.31 -5.73
CA ASN A 299 0.17 -10.13 -6.55
C ASN A 299 -0.79 -9.10 -5.92
N THR A 300 -1.09 -8.02 -6.65
CA THR A 300 -2.00 -6.96 -6.21
C THR A 300 -3.36 -7.06 -6.89
N MET A 301 -4.37 -6.40 -6.32
CA MET A 301 -5.70 -6.33 -6.92
C MET A 301 -5.67 -5.70 -8.32
N PHE A 302 -4.76 -4.75 -8.55
CA PHE A 302 -4.55 -4.16 -9.87
C PHE A 302 -4.18 -5.24 -10.89
N TRP A 303 -3.20 -6.10 -10.58
CA TRP A 303 -2.79 -7.19 -11.46
C TRP A 303 -3.89 -8.21 -11.70
N ASP A 304 -4.65 -8.59 -10.67
CA ASP A 304 -5.78 -9.52 -10.84
C ASP A 304 -6.83 -8.98 -11.83
N ILE A 305 -7.13 -7.68 -11.75
CA ILE A 305 -8.07 -7.02 -12.66
C ILE A 305 -7.46 -6.85 -14.05
N ALA A 306 -6.23 -6.35 -14.12
CA ALA A 306 -5.50 -6.13 -15.35
C ALA A 306 -5.38 -7.43 -16.15
N MET A 307 -5.07 -8.56 -15.50
CA MET A 307 -4.95 -9.86 -16.17
C MET A 307 -6.29 -10.38 -16.72
N ARG A 308 -7.41 -10.03 -16.08
CA ARG A 308 -8.77 -10.41 -16.52
C ARG A 308 -9.30 -9.57 -17.67
N TYR A 309 -9.00 -8.28 -17.70
CA TYR A 309 -9.67 -7.33 -18.58
C TYR A 309 -8.68 -6.58 -19.48
N PRO A 310 -8.62 -6.92 -20.78
CA PRO A 310 -7.72 -6.24 -21.73
C PRO A 310 -7.96 -4.73 -21.81
N MET A 311 -9.20 -4.28 -21.58
CA MET A 311 -9.51 -2.85 -21.58
C MET A 311 -8.77 -2.08 -20.49
N VAL A 312 -8.57 -2.71 -19.32
CA VAL A 312 -7.85 -2.14 -18.18
C VAL A 312 -6.37 -2.05 -18.51
N ARG A 313 -5.79 -3.10 -19.13
CA ARG A 313 -4.40 -3.07 -19.59
C ARG A 313 -4.16 -2.01 -20.65
N LYS A 314 -5.06 -1.85 -21.62
CA LYS A 314 -4.97 -0.76 -22.61
C LYS A 314 -4.99 0.62 -21.94
N ALA A 315 -5.90 0.85 -21.00
CA ALA A 315 -5.95 2.10 -20.27
C ALA A 315 -4.67 2.35 -19.45
N ALA A 316 -4.16 1.34 -18.74
CA ALA A 316 -2.92 1.43 -17.98
C ALA A 316 -1.70 1.71 -18.89
N ALA A 317 -1.58 1.00 -20.02
CA ALA A 317 -0.54 1.20 -21.02
C ALA A 317 -0.56 2.61 -21.63
N MET A 318 -1.77 3.15 -21.86
CA MET A 318 -1.94 4.53 -22.30
C MET A 318 -1.49 5.50 -21.20
N VAL A 319 -1.97 5.35 -19.97
CA VAL A 319 -1.58 6.23 -18.86
C VAL A 319 -0.07 6.24 -18.65
N ASP A 320 0.57 5.07 -18.68
CA ASP A 320 2.04 4.92 -18.61
C ASP A 320 2.76 5.72 -19.70
N ARG A 321 2.28 5.67 -20.95
CA ARG A 321 2.88 6.41 -22.07
C ARG A 321 2.79 7.93 -21.93
N TRP A 322 1.71 8.44 -21.33
CA TRP A 322 1.44 9.89 -21.22
C TRP A 322 2.02 10.51 -19.95
N ILE A 323 2.07 9.75 -18.86
CA ILE A 323 2.44 10.25 -17.52
C ILE A 323 3.77 9.64 -17.05
N GLY A 324 4.41 8.77 -17.85
CA GLY A 324 5.58 7.95 -17.51
C GLY A 324 6.84 8.64 -16.96
N TRP A 325 6.84 9.98 -16.82
CA TRP A 325 7.87 10.75 -16.12
C TRP A 325 7.54 11.09 -14.64
N ILE A 326 6.27 11.14 -14.22
CA ILE A 326 5.89 11.59 -12.85
C ILE A 326 6.04 10.49 -11.77
N GLY A 327 6.39 9.28 -12.18
CA GLY A 327 6.71 8.19 -11.27
C GLY A 327 6.33 6.90 -11.93
N ARG A 328 7.33 6.11 -12.32
CA ARG A 328 7.17 4.66 -12.44
C ARG A 328 6.42 4.26 -11.18
N ILE A 329 5.15 3.88 -11.35
CA ILE A 329 4.16 3.59 -10.31
C ILE A 329 4.90 3.02 -9.10
N LYS A 330 4.92 3.74 -7.97
CA LYS A 330 5.65 3.40 -6.73
C LYS A 330 5.82 1.88 -6.67
N SER A 331 7.04 1.40 -6.91
CA SER A 331 7.28 -0.01 -7.20
C SER A 331 6.51 -0.87 -6.20
N GLU A 332 5.63 -1.71 -6.72
CA GLU A 332 4.72 -2.45 -5.86
C GLU A 332 5.52 -3.30 -4.90
N LYS A 333 5.13 -3.29 -3.63
CA LYS A 333 5.93 -3.91 -2.59
C LYS A 333 5.58 -5.39 -2.41
N ASN A 334 5.98 -6.00 -1.31
CA ASN A 334 5.73 -7.41 -1.02
C ASN A 334 6.47 -8.37 -1.97
N GLY A 335 7.64 -7.95 -2.47
CA GLY A 335 8.57 -8.79 -3.22
C GLY A 335 9.32 -9.78 -2.32
N GLY A 336 10.01 -10.74 -2.94
CA GLY A 336 10.73 -11.78 -2.20
C GLY A 336 11.18 -12.96 -3.06
N MET A 337 11.37 -14.10 -2.40
CA MET A 337 11.83 -15.36 -2.99
C MET A 337 10.89 -16.52 -2.62
N LEU A 338 10.44 -17.27 -3.61
CA LEU A 338 9.77 -18.56 -3.41
C LEU A 338 10.77 -19.70 -3.57
N VAL A 339 10.82 -20.59 -2.59
CA VAL A 339 11.64 -21.81 -2.62
C VAL A 339 10.78 -22.99 -3.03
N VAL A 340 11.23 -23.75 -4.02
CA VAL A 340 10.56 -24.96 -4.50
C VAL A 340 11.54 -26.13 -4.58
N ASP A 341 11.06 -27.36 -4.46
CA ASP A 341 11.90 -28.56 -4.68
C ASP A 341 12.17 -28.81 -6.18
N ILE A 342 12.96 -29.85 -6.49
CA ILE A 342 13.28 -30.26 -7.88
C ILE A 342 12.05 -30.61 -8.75
N ASN A 343 10.89 -30.83 -8.14
CA ASN A 343 9.64 -31.14 -8.82
C ASN A 343 8.72 -29.92 -8.95
N GLY A 344 9.08 -28.79 -8.35
CA GLY A 344 8.31 -27.54 -8.40
C GLY A 344 7.29 -27.44 -7.27
N LYS A 345 7.41 -28.25 -6.22
CA LYS A 345 6.56 -28.16 -5.04
C LYS A 345 7.05 -27.03 -4.13
N PRO A 346 6.18 -26.09 -3.71
CA PRO A 346 6.55 -25.03 -2.77
C PRO A 346 7.04 -25.58 -1.41
N VAL A 347 8.20 -25.08 -0.97
CA VAL A 347 8.86 -25.44 0.29
C VAL A 347 8.78 -24.30 1.29
N ALA A 348 9.20 -23.10 0.90
CA ALA A 348 9.21 -21.91 1.74
C ALA A 348 8.94 -20.63 0.92
N HIS A 349 8.45 -19.59 1.58
CA HIS A 349 8.29 -18.27 0.98
C HIS A 349 8.94 -17.22 1.89
N TYR A 350 9.98 -16.57 1.36
CA TYR A 350 10.64 -15.42 1.95
C TYR A 350 10.08 -14.17 1.28
N ARG A 351 9.49 -13.26 2.04
CA ARG A 351 8.98 -11.98 1.52
C ARG A 351 9.11 -10.88 2.55
N ASP A 352 9.04 -9.64 2.08
CA ASP A 352 8.95 -8.49 2.97
C ASP A 352 8.03 -7.44 2.38
N VAL A 353 7.23 -6.81 3.24
CA VAL A 353 6.25 -5.80 2.83
C VAL A 353 6.92 -4.56 2.24
N GLU A 354 8.20 -4.32 2.53
CA GLU A 354 8.95 -3.19 2.00
C GLU A 354 9.81 -3.54 0.77
N LEU A 355 10.04 -4.82 0.49
CA LEU A 355 10.79 -5.26 -0.68
C LEU A 355 10.00 -5.07 -1.96
N THR A 356 10.70 -4.65 -3.00
CA THR A 356 10.14 -4.39 -4.34
C THR A 356 11.21 -4.62 -5.39
N MET A 357 10.77 -4.98 -6.60
CA MET A 357 11.62 -5.28 -7.74
C MET A 357 12.77 -6.25 -7.39
N VAL A 358 12.47 -7.30 -6.62
CA VAL A 358 13.39 -8.42 -6.37
C VAL A 358 13.49 -9.26 -7.65
N THR A 359 14.64 -9.20 -8.33
CA THR A 359 14.81 -9.78 -9.67
C THR A 359 15.52 -11.11 -9.67
N SER A 360 16.43 -11.35 -8.73
CA SER A 360 17.16 -12.60 -8.58
C SER A 360 17.46 -12.89 -7.12
N GLY A 361 17.76 -14.15 -6.84
CA GLY A 361 18.38 -14.53 -5.59
C GLY A 361 18.91 -15.95 -5.63
N PHE A 362 20.00 -16.19 -4.91
CA PHE A 362 20.61 -17.51 -4.80
C PHE A 362 21.10 -17.76 -3.39
N LYS A 363 21.02 -19.02 -2.97
CA LYS A 363 21.57 -19.49 -1.71
C LYS A 363 23.03 -19.88 -1.92
N LEU A 364 23.89 -19.38 -1.04
CA LEU A 364 25.28 -19.79 -0.93
C LEU A 364 25.57 -20.13 0.54
N LYS A 365 25.84 -21.42 0.79
CA LYS A 365 25.95 -21.95 2.16
C LYS A 365 24.69 -21.61 2.95
N ASN A 366 24.84 -20.93 4.10
CA ASN A 366 23.74 -20.58 4.99
C ASN A 366 23.22 -19.15 4.73
N HIS A 367 23.64 -18.51 3.63
CA HIS A 367 23.22 -17.16 3.29
C HIS A 367 22.42 -17.12 1.99
N LEU A 368 21.39 -16.28 1.97
CA LEU A 368 20.64 -15.93 0.78
C LEU A 368 21.09 -14.54 0.30
N TYR A 369 21.44 -14.45 -0.98
CA TYR A 369 21.82 -13.20 -1.65
C TYR A 369 20.70 -12.82 -2.61
N ILE A 370 20.26 -11.57 -2.57
CA ILE A 370 19.12 -11.09 -3.34
C ILE A 370 19.49 -9.82 -4.10
N GLY A 371 19.14 -9.83 -5.39
CA GLY A 371 19.28 -8.73 -6.32
C GLY A 371 17.97 -7.97 -6.46
N SER A 372 18.08 -6.70 -6.86
CA SER A 372 16.93 -5.88 -7.18
C SER A 372 17.22 -5.02 -8.38
N PHE A 373 16.21 -4.86 -9.24
CA PHE A 373 16.29 -3.99 -10.41
C PHE A 373 16.60 -2.52 -10.06
N ILE A 374 16.25 -2.08 -8.85
CA ILE A 374 16.27 -0.66 -8.47
C ILE A 374 17.11 -0.35 -7.22
N LEU A 375 17.31 -1.30 -6.32
CA LEU A 375 18.03 -1.02 -5.07
C LEU A 375 19.54 -0.90 -5.32
N PRO A 376 20.25 -0.01 -4.62
CA PRO A 376 21.67 0.24 -4.86
C PRO A 376 22.60 -0.69 -4.06
N TYR A 377 22.19 -1.94 -3.78
CA TYR A 377 22.92 -2.94 -2.99
C TYR A 377 22.40 -4.36 -3.25
N ILE A 378 23.20 -5.36 -2.88
CA ILE A 378 22.76 -6.75 -2.71
C ILE A 378 22.28 -6.94 -1.27
N ILE A 379 21.14 -7.60 -1.09
CA ILE A 379 20.64 -7.96 0.23
C ILE A 379 21.19 -9.34 0.60
N ARG A 380 21.80 -9.48 1.78
CA ARG A 380 22.28 -10.76 2.32
C ARG A 380 21.52 -11.09 3.61
N ILE A 381 21.01 -12.33 3.69
CA ILE A 381 20.26 -12.83 4.85
C ILE A 381 20.89 -14.13 5.33
N ASP A 382 21.13 -14.26 6.63
CA ASP A 382 21.52 -15.51 7.27
C ASP A 382 20.27 -16.39 7.49
N LEU A 383 20.23 -17.53 6.81
CA LEU A 383 19.12 -18.47 6.84
C LEU A 383 19.05 -19.30 8.13
N ASP A 384 20.14 -19.44 8.88
CA ASP A 384 20.15 -20.13 10.17
C ASP A 384 19.56 -19.24 11.26
N GLN A 385 19.87 -17.94 11.22
CA GLN A 385 19.34 -16.95 12.17
C GLN A 385 17.90 -16.55 11.82
N HIS A 386 17.58 -16.45 10.52
CA HIS A 386 16.26 -16.03 10.03
C HIS A 386 15.60 -17.08 9.12
N PRO A 387 15.38 -18.32 9.62
CA PRO A 387 14.77 -19.38 8.83
C PRO A 387 13.29 -19.07 8.56
N ALA A 388 12.75 -19.62 7.47
CA ALA A 388 11.32 -19.69 7.29
C ALA A 388 10.69 -20.63 8.34
N ARG A 389 9.61 -20.17 8.98
CA ARG A 389 8.94 -20.89 10.07
C ARG A 389 7.52 -21.26 9.69
N HIS A 390 6.95 -22.25 10.36
CA HIS A 390 5.52 -22.54 10.20
C HIS A 390 4.70 -21.32 10.59
N LYS A 391 3.72 -20.98 9.76
CA LYS A 391 2.76 -19.93 10.09
C LYS A 391 1.96 -20.38 11.31
N THR A 392 2.15 -19.73 12.46
CA THR A 392 1.35 -20.00 13.66
C THR A 392 -0.12 -19.76 13.33
N ARG A 393 -0.93 -20.84 13.34
CA ARG A 393 -2.39 -20.73 13.20
C ARG A 393 -2.93 -20.01 14.45
N ILE A 394 -3.12 -18.70 14.37
CA ILE A 394 -4.10 -18.01 15.22
C ILE A 394 -5.46 -18.29 14.57
N CYS A 395 -6.35 -18.91 15.35
CA CYS A 395 -7.55 -19.63 14.93
C CYS A 395 -8.44 -18.93 13.89
N GLN A 396 -8.77 -19.67 12.83
CA GLN A 396 -10.10 -19.65 12.23
C GLN A 396 -11.11 -20.16 13.28
N GLN A 397 -11.69 -19.23 14.03
CA GLN A 397 -13.02 -19.40 14.60
C GLN A 397 -13.82 -18.19 14.17
N LEU A 398 -14.53 -18.35 13.06
CA LEU A 398 -15.78 -17.67 12.70
C LEU A 398 -16.21 -18.24 11.33
N GLY A 399 -17.19 -19.14 11.34
CA GLY A 399 -18.00 -19.44 10.16
C GLY A 399 -17.97 -20.86 9.60
N ASP A 400 -18.15 -21.89 10.42
CA ASP A 400 -18.87 -23.09 9.94
C ASP A 400 -20.34 -22.73 9.78
N GLY A 401 -20.86 -22.83 8.55
CA GLY A 401 -22.28 -22.70 8.28
C GLY A 401 -22.57 -22.22 6.87
N PHE A 402 -22.47 -23.10 5.88
CA PHE A 402 -23.50 -23.32 4.84
C PHE A 402 -23.05 -24.48 3.94
N ALA A 403 -23.43 -25.70 4.34
CA ALA A 403 -23.46 -26.86 3.48
C ALA A 403 -24.87 -26.98 2.86
N MET A 404 -24.99 -26.82 1.54
CA MET A 404 -26.06 -27.31 0.66
C MET A 404 -25.55 -27.21 -0.78
N ALA A 405 -25.80 -28.09 -1.73
CA ALA A 405 -26.19 -29.49 -1.78
C ALA A 405 -25.82 -29.92 -3.21
N ASP A 406 -25.23 -31.11 -3.35
CA ASP A 406 -25.01 -31.81 -4.62
C ASP A 406 -26.36 -32.32 -5.15
N PRO A 407 -26.62 -32.24 -6.47
CA PRO A 407 -27.16 -33.43 -7.10
C PRO A 407 -26.46 -33.78 -8.42
N ARG A 408 -25.76 -34.90 -8.34
CA ARG A 408 -25.44 -35.88 -9.38
C ARG A 408 -26.39 -35.92 -10.59
N SER A 409 -25.73 -36.08 -11.74
CA SER A 409 -26.00 -37.01 -12.84
C SER A 409 -27.39 -36.99 -13.51
N GLN A 410 -27.41 -36.59 -14.79
CA GLN A 410 -28.01 -37.39 -15.86
C GLN A 410 -27.20 -37.27 -17.15
N THR A 411 -26.80 -38.42 -17.67
CA THR A 411 -26.20 -38.63 -18.98
C THR A 411 -27.27 -38.97 -20.02
N VAL A 412 -26.88 -38.77 -21.29
CA VAL A 412 -27.41 -39.34 -22.55
C VAL A 412 -28.59 -38.61 -23.22
N SER A 413 -28.32 -37.92 -24.35
CA SER A 413 -28.36 -38.56 -25.67
C SER A 413 -27.88 -37.61 -26.79
N GLN A 414 -27.09 -38.17 -27.71
CA GLN A 414 -26.78 -37.59 -29.02
C GLN A 414 -27.99 -37.78 -29.95
N SER A 415 -28.27 -36.81 -30.81
CA SER A 415 -28.69 -37.10 -32.19
C SER A 415 -28.29 -35.97 -33.14
N GLN A 416 -27.86 -36.40 -34.33
CA GLN A 416 -27.35 -35.63 -35.46
C GLN A 416 -28.47 -34.95 -36.26
N ALA A 417 -28.15 -33.82 -36.91
CA ALA A 417 -28.56 -33.47 -38.28
C ALA A 417 -27.97 -32.06 -38.60
N SER A 418 -26.85 -31.97 -39.32
CA SER A 418 -26.76 -31.84 -40.78
C SER A 418 -27.34 -30.52 -41.35
N SER A 419 -26.39 -29.65 -41.70
CA SER A 419 -26.33 -28.67 -42.79
C SER A 419 -27.52 -28.45 -43.73
N ALA A 420 -27.87 -27.18 -43.95
CA ALA A 420 -27.92 -26.52 -45.27
C ALA A 420 -28.36 -25.05 -45.12
N GLY A 421 -27.67 -24.10 -45.77
CA GLY A 421 -28.15 -22.71 -45.85
C GLY A 421 -27.08 -21.69 -46.20
N ASP A 422 -26.90 -21.47 -47.49
CA ASP A 422 -26.02 -20.53 -48.18
C ASP A 422 -26.32 -19.03 -47.87
N GLN A 423 -25.24 -18.26 -47.61
CA GLN A 423 -24.90 -16.93 -48.20
C GLN A 423 -25.81 -15.68 -47.94
N PRO A 424 -25.31 -14.43 -48.08
CA PRO A 424 -25.06 -13.52 -46.95
C PRO A 424 -25.98 -12.28 -46.94
N ARG A 425 -26.37 -11.79 -45.76
CA ARG A 425 -26.99 -10.45 -45.62
C ARG A 425 -26.12 -9.50 -44.81
N LYS A 426 -25.62 -8.50 -45.55
CA LYS A 426 -24.89 -7.32 -45.08
C LYS A 426 -25.67 -6.58 -43.98
N ARG A 427 -24.94 -6.31 -42.88
CA ARG A 427 -24.73 -4.96 -42.31
C ARG A 427 -25.98 -4.15 -41.95
N LEU A 428 -26.52 -4.39 -40.74
CA LEU A 428 -27.38 -3.40 -40.04
C LEU A 428 -27.37 -3.47 -38.50
N TRP A 429 -26.46 -4.24 -37.89
CA TRP A 429 -26.39 -4.41 -36.42
C TRP A 429 -25.17 -3.75 -35.74
N ARG A 430 -24.28 -3.10 -36.50
CA ARG A 430 -23.12 -2.42 -35.92
C ARG A 430 -23.46 -1.14 -35.12
N PRO A 431 -24.37 -0.24 -35.55
CA PRO A 431 -24.64 0.96 -34.75
C PRO A 431 -25.41 0.64 -33.45
N PHE A 432 -26.23 -0.43 -33.41
CA PHE A 432 -26.94 -0.83 -32.20
C PHE A 432 -26.03 -1.47 -31.14
N ILE A 433 -25.07 -2.30 -31.55
CA ILE A 433 -24.08 -2.88 -30.62
C ILE A 433 -23.12 -1.79 -30.12
N THR A 434 -22.70 -0.85 -30.98
CA THR A 434 -21.86 0.28 -30.53
C THR A 434 -22.61 1.21 -29.58
N VAL A 435 -23.87 1.56 -29.86
CA VAL A 435 -24.71 2.37 -28.94
C VAL A 435 -24.95 1.62 -27.63
N LEU A 436 -25.19 0.31 -27.66
CA LEU A 436 -25.34 -0.49 -26.45
C LEU A 436 -24.02 -0.56 -25.65
N PHE A 437 -22.86 -0.72 -26.29
CA PHE A 437 -21.56 -0.74 -25.60
C PHE A 437 -21.04 0.65 -25.15
N THR A 438 -21.51 1.76 -25.74
CA THR A 438 -21.19 3.12 -25.27
C THR A 438 -22.19 3.62 -24.22
N MET A 439 -23.47 3.27 -24.36
CA MET A 439 -24.50 3.64 -23.40
C MET A 439 -24.53 2.68 -22.21
N PHE A 440 -24.14 1.41 -22.33
CA PHE A 440 -24.16 0.49 -21.18
C PHE A 440 -23.20 0.91 -20.06
N PRO A 441 -21.96 1.34 -20.28
CA PRO A 441 -21.12 1.89 -19.21
C PRO A 441 -21.67 3.19 -18.65
N LEU A 442 -22.29 4.03 -19.49
CA LEU A 442 -22.89 5.30 -19.07
C LEU A 442 -24.17 5.09 -18.24
N VAL A 443 -25.00 4.15 -18.66
CA VAL A 443 -26.23 3.69 -18.00
C VAL A 443 -25.86 2.88 -16.77
N ALA A 444 -24.82 2.05 -16.79
CA ALA A 444 -24.31 1.35 -15.61
C ALA A 444 -23.70 2.35 -14.62
N ALA A 445 -22.94 3.36 -15.08
CA ALA A 445 -22.45 4.44 -14.22
C ALA A 445 -23.61 5.26 -13.66
N MET A 446 -24.64 5.60 -14.45
CA MET A 446 -25.84 6.27 -13.97
C MET A 446 -26.66 5.39 -13.01
N LEU A 447 -26.81 4.10 -13.29
CA LEU A 447 -27.51 3.12 -12.46
C LEU A 447 -26.71 2.74 -11.20
N LEU A 448 -25.39 2.94 -11.17
CA LEU A 448 -24.57 2.78 -9.96
C LEU A 448 -24.51 4.10 -9.17
N TYR A 449 -24.58 5.24 -9.84
CA TYR A 449 -24.49 6.57 -9.24
C TYR A 449 -25.83 7.09 -8.67
N GLN A 450 -26.95 6.83 -9.35
CA GLN A 450 -28.27 7.39 -8.98
C GLN A 450 -28.98 6.69 -7.80
N PRO A 451 -28.98 5.35 -7.66
CA PRO A 451 -29.66 4.70 -6.55
C PRO A 451 -28.80 4.64 -5.28
N ASP A 452 -27.52 5.02 -5.33
CA ASP A 452 -26.71 5.13 -4.12
C ASP A 452 -27.15 6.36 -3.31
N SER A 453 -27.71 6.09 -2.12
CA SER A 453 -28.23 7.08 -1.18
C SER A 453 -27.14 7.94 -0.54
N PHE A 454 -25.86 7.65 -0.77
CA PHE A 454 -24.76 8.47 -0.30
C PHE A 454 -24.64 9.74 -1.15
N ASP A 455 -24.76 10.89 -0.50
CA ASP A 455 -24.73 12.21 -1.12
C ASP A 455 -23.75 13.13 -0.39
N PRO A 456 -22.49 13.21 -0.87
CA PRO A 456 -21.49 14.09 -0.30
C PRO A 456 -21.91 15.55 -0.35
N ALA A 457 -21.84 16.24 0.78
CA ALA A 457 -22.09 17.66 0.87
C ALA A 457 -20.85 18.46 0.42
N PRO A 458 -21.03 19.65 -0.21
CA PRO A 458 -19.95 20.60 -0.41
C PRO A 458 -19.30 20.98 0.93
N LEU A 459 -17.96 20.90 0.99
CA LEU A 459 -17.19 21.40 2.13
C LEU A 459 -17.00 22.92 2.01
N PRO A 460 -16.76 23.65 3.11
CA PRO A 460 -16.45 25.08 3.08
C PRO A 460 -15.02 25.30 2.58
N ILE A 461 -14.80 25.14 1.27
CA ILE A 461 -13.46 25.13 0.63
C ILE A 461 -12.69 26.45 0.86
N HIS A 462 -13.38 27.57 1.04
CA HIS A 462 -12.75 28.86 1.35
C HIS A 462 -12.01 28.85 2.70
N GLU A 463 -12.38 27.95 3.62
CA GLU A 463 -11.69 27.71 4.89
C GLU A 463 -10.57 26.65 4.77
N LEU A 464 -10.46 25.94 3.64
CA LEU A 464 -9.46 24.88 3.38
C LEU A 464 -8.37 25.30 2.35
N GLY A 465 -8.52 26.47 1.75
CA GLY A 465 -7.82 26.86 0.52
C GLY A 465 -6.44 27.48 0.68
N GLN A 466 -5.89 27.55 1.90
CA GLN A 466 -4.56 28.13 2.10
C GLN A 466 -3.47 27.05 2.02
N ALA A 467 -2.24 27.50 1.75
CA ALA A 467 -1.09 26.62 1.72
C ALA A 467 -0.89 26.01 3.12
N PRO A 468 -0.56 24.70 3.21
CA PRO A 468 -0.33 24.09 4.51
C PRO A 468 0.79 24.80 5.26
N VAL A 469 0.63 24.86 6.57
CA VAL A 469 1.62 25.41 7.48
C VAL A 469 2.97 24.72 7.29
N VAL A 470 4.01 25.54 7.12
CA VAL A 470 5.40 25.08 7.00
C VAL A 470 6.14 25.40 8.29
N VAL A 471 6.88 24.41 8.79
CA VAL A 471 7.71 24.54 9.98
C VAL A 471 9.17 24.50 9.56
N SER A 472 10.00 25.37 10.10
CA SER A 472 11.43 25.40 9.79
C SER A 472 12.18 24.24 10.44
N LEU A 473 11.73 23.78 11.60
CA LEU A 473 12.34 22.72 12.37
C LEU A 473 11.65 21.39 12.04
N ARG A 474 12.32 20.52 11.29
CA ARG A 474 11.73 19.26 10.79
C ARG A 474 12.64 18.07 10.99
N ASN A 475 12.04 16.95 11.35
CA ASN A 475 12.61 15.61 11.25
C ASN A 475 11.67 14.79 10.35
N ASP A 476 12.08 14.56 9.12
CA ASP A 476 11.36 13.79 8.09
C ASP A 476 11.73 12.30 8.06
N ARG A 477 12.52 11.87 9.05
CA ARG A 477 13.03 10.51 9.25
C ARG A 477 12.76 10.05 10.67
N MET A 478 11.58 10.36 11.21
CA MET A 478 11.20 10.06 12.59
C MET A 478 11.44 8.59 13.01
N LEU A 479 11.36 7.63 12.09
CA LEU A 479 11.65 6.21 12.39
C LEU A 479 13.15 5.92 12.54
N GLN A 480 14.03 6.74 11.96
CA GLN A 480 15.47 6.61 12.13
C GLN A 480 15.83 7.04 13.56
N GLY A 481 16.09 6.07 14.45
CA GLY A 481 16.38 6.34 15.86
C GLY A 481 15.19 6.13 16.81
N ALA A 482 14.03 5.77 16.28
CA ALA A 482 12.89 5.37 17.10
C ALA A 482 13.01 3.92 17.61
N GLU A 483 12.61 3.70 18.85
CA GLU A 483 12.43 2.39 19.48
C GLU A 483 10.96 1.97 19.38
N LEU A 484 10.70 0.67 19.21
CA LEU A 484 9.35 0.11 19.14
C LEU A 484 8.96 -0.49 20.50
N LEU A 485 8.26 0.28 21.31
CA LEU A 485 7.86 -0.12 22.65
C LEU A 485 6.64 -1.05 22.60
N GLY A 486 6.77 -2.25 23.19
CA GLY A 486 5.69 -3.24 23.26
C GLY A 486 5.32 -3.87 21.90
N ASP A 487 6.29 -4.02 21.00
CA ASP A 487 6.06 -4.55 19.64
C ASP A 487 5.46 -5.96 19.63
N GLY A 488 4.32 -6.09 18.98
CA GLY A 488 3.52 -7.31 18.92
C GLY A 488 2.56 -7.49 20.10
N GLU A 489 2.72 -6.73 21.18
CA GLU A 489 1.91 -6.83 22.40
C GLU A 489 0.84 -5.73 22.49
N LEU A 490 1.06 -4.58 21.83
CA LEU A 490 0.15 -3.45 21.80
C LEU A 490 -0.58 -3.40 20.44
N GLN A 491 -1.74 -4.03 20.30
CA GLN A 491 -2.44 -4.04 19.01
C GLN A 491 -3.12 -2.69 18.73
N GLY A 492 -2.49 -1.85 17.90
CA GLY A 492 -3.04 -0.53 17.57
C GLY A 492 -3.19 0.37 18.80
N PRO A 493 -2.12 0.65 19.58
CA PRO A 493 -2.20 1.50 20.76
C PRO A 493 -2.49 2.93 20.32
N GLU A 494 -3.65 3.46 20.66
CA GLU A 494 -4.15 4.70 20.05
C GLU A 494 -3.66 5.94 20.84
N ASP A 495 -4.32 6.32 21.95
CA ASP A 495 -3.94 7.45 22.78
C ASP A 495 -3.09 6.99 23.96
N ILE A 496 -2.39 7.94 24.56
CA ILE A 496 -1.43 7.70 25.64
C ILE A 496 -1.81 8.60 26.82
N ALA A 497 -1.95 7.99 28.00
CA ALA A 497 -2.01 8.69 29.29
C ALA A 497 -0.81 8.27 30.16
N TYR A 498 -0.17 9.22 30.84
CA TYR A 498 1.04 8.96 31.62
C TYR A 498 0.82 9.18 33.12
N ASP A 499 1.10 8.16 33.92
CA ASP A 499 1.21 8.27 35.38
C ASP A 499 2.67 8.43 35.78
N SER A 500 3.06 9.67 36.10
CA SER A 500 4.41 10.04 36.54
C SER A 500 4.81 9.43 37.87
N THR A 501 3.85 9.10 38.74
CA THR A 501 4.13 8.53 40.07
C THR A 501 4.51 7.05 39.96
N ALA A 502 3.81 6.30 39.11
CA ALA A 502 4.09 4.90 38.85
C ALA A 502 5.14 4.69 37.73
N ASN A 503 5.43 5.74 36.96
CA ASN A 503 6.22 5.70 35.73
C ASN A 503 5.66 4.71 34.69
N VAL A 504 4.35 4.82 34.45
CA VAL A 504 3.56 3.91 33.61
C VAL A 504 2.79 4.71 32.56
N VAL A 505 2.80 4.20 31.32
CA VAL A 505 1.95 4.68 30.23
C VAL A 505 0.74 3.75 30.09
N TYR A 506 -0.47 4.32 29.98
CA TYR A 506 -1.68 3.61 29.62
C TYR A 506 -2.02 3.90 28.16
N THR A 507 -2.49 2.87 27.44
CA THR A 507 -2.93 3.03 26.05
C THR A 507 -4.10 2.11 25.71
N GLY A 508 -4.99 2.60 24.86
CA GLY A 508 -6.12 1.86 24.31
C GLY A 508 -5.74 1.03 23.09
N CYS A 509 -5.99 -0.27 23.12
CA CYS A 509 -5.72 -1.18 22.00
C CYS A 509 -7.00 -1.60 21.26
N HIS A 510 -6.83 -2.04 20.01
CA HIS A 510 -7.89 -2.53 19.12
C HIS A 510 -8.64 -3.75 19.66
N ASP A 511 -7.99 -4.55 20.51
CA ASP A 511 -8.58 -5.72 21.20
C ASP A 511 -9.48 -5.33 22.40
N GLY A 512 -9.73 -4.03 22.58
CA GLY A 512 -10.55 -3.47 23.66
C GLY A 512 -9.81 -3.37 25.00
N TRP A 513 -8.56 -3.83 25.08
CA TRP A 513 -7.75 -3.68 26.28
C TRP A 513 -7.19 -2.27 26.39
N ILE A 514 -7.27 -1.73 27.60
CA ILE A 514 -6.33 -0.72 28.06
C ILE A 514 -5.14 -1.48 28.62
N LYS A 515 -3.99 -1.25 28.02
CA LYS A 515 -2.72 -1.84 28.43
C LYS A 515 -1.88 -0.80 29.12
N ARG A 516 -1.12 -1.25 30.12
CA ARG A 516 -0.18 -0.41 30.85
C ARG A 516 1.25 -0.85 30.55
N VAL A 517 2.11 0.11 30.26
CA VAL A 517 3.50 -0.11 29.87
C VAL A 517 4.39 0.56 30.90
N ARG A 518 5.20 -0.23 31.59
CA ARG A 518 6.14 0.28 32.59
C ARG A 518 7.40 0.79 31.89
N LEU A 519 7.70 2.08 32.03
CA LEU A 519 8.78 2.70 31.24
C LEU A 519 10.19 2.32 31.71
N SER A 520 10.34 1.72 32.89
CA SER A 520 11.64 1.29 33.44
C SER A 520 12.22 0.05 32.76
N ASP A 521 11.37 -0.91 32.42
CA ASP A 521 11.74 -2.23 31.89
C ASP A 521 10.94 -2.61 30.63
N SER A 522 10.07 -1.72 30.16
CA SER A 522 9.24 -1.90 28.96
C SER A 522 8.23 -3.06 29.04
N VAL A 523 7.89 -3.49 30.25
CA VAL A 523 6.90 -4.56 30.45
C VAL A 523 5.48 -4.06 30.12
N VAL A 524 4.78 -4.82 29.29
CA VAL A 524 3.37 -4.58 28.91
C VAL A 524 2.47 -5.49 29.74
N GLU A 525 1.42 -4.90 30.33
CA GLU A 525 0.43 -5.63 31.11
C GLU A 525 -0.98 -5.25 30.66
N ASN A 526 -1.85 -6.25 30.52
CA ASN A 526 -3.27 -6.03 30.34
C ASN A 526 -3.86 -5.49 31.65
N PHE A 527 -4.40 -4.27 31.65
CA PHE A 527 -4.97 -3.66 32.84
C PHE A 527 -6.48 -3.97 32.94
N VAL A 528 -7.25 -3.52 31.95
CA VAL A 528 -8.71 -3.72 31.91
C VAL A 528 -9.21 -3.77 30.47
N ASN A 529 -10.28 -4.51 30.20
CA ASN A 529 -10.92 -4.56 28.88
C ASN A 529 -12.25 -3.81 28.92
N THR A 530 -12.44 -2.81 28.06
CA THR A 530 -13.70 -2.05 27.97
C THR A 530 -14.77 -2.78 27.16
N HIS A 531 -14.37 -3.85 26.45
CA HIS A 531 -15.16 -4.53 25.41
C HIS A 531 -15.66 -3.57 24.31
N GLY A 532 -14.94 -2.48 24.11
CA GLY A 532 -15.16 -1.48 23.07
C GLY A 532 -13.85 -1.16 22.36
N ARG A 533 -13.65 0.11 22.01
CA ARG A 533 -12.42 0.60 21.40
C ARG A 533 -12.03 1.93 22.05
N PRO A 534 -11.10 1.94 23.02
CA PRO A 534 -10.61 3.17 23.63
C PRO A 534 -9.80 3.99 22.61
N LEU A 535 -10.20 5.25 22.37
CA LEU A 535 -9.61 6.22 21.42
C LEU A 535 -9.15 7.54 22.07
N GLY A 536 -9.43 7.72 23.36
CA GLY A 536 -8.96 8.88 24.09
C GLY A 536 -8.79 8.51 25.55
N LEU A 537 -7.66 8.90 26.13
CA LEU A 537 -7.31 8.58 27.51
C LEU A 537 -6.85 9.83 28.24
N ALA A 538 -7.43 10.05 29.42
CA ALA A 538 -6.99 11.08 30.36
C ALA A 538 -6.83 10.48 31.76
N LEU A 539 -5.71 10.79 32.42
CA LEU A 539 -5.46 10.35 33.80
C LEU A 539 -6.17 11.30 34.77
N GLY A 540 -7.10 10.76 35.55
CA GLY A 540 -7.84 11.50 36.57
C GLY A 540 -7.03 11.80 37.83
N HIS A 541 -7.55 12.73 38.63
CA HIS A 541 -6.90 13.23 39.84
C HIS A 541 -6.75 12.15 40.94
N ASN A 542 -7.58 11.11 40.93
CA ASN A 542 -7.55 9.98 41.87
C ASN A 542 -6.91 8.72 41.25
N LYS A 543 -6.14 8.86 40.16
CA LYS A 543 -5.51 7.77 39.40
C LYS A 543 -6.51 6.84 38.70
N GLU A 544 -7.75 7.27 38.52
CA GLU A 544 -8.68 6.71 37.56
C GLU A 544 -8.27 7.08 36.13
N ILE A 545 -8.71 6.31 35.13
CA ILE A 545 -8.51 6.63 33.72
C ILE A 545 -9.89 6.95 33.14
N ILE A 546 -10.04 8.18 32.66
CA ILE A 546 -11.20 8.57 31.87
C ILE A 546 -10.92 8.19 30.42
N VAL A 547 -11.89 7.50 29.82
CA VAL A 547 -11.74 6.89 28.51
C VAL A 547 -12.88 7.35 27.60
N ALA A 548 -12.51 7.92 26.47
CA ALA A 548 -13.40 8.03 25.32
C ALA A 548 -13.33 6.70 24.56
N ASP A 549 -14.39 5.89 24.66
CA ASP A 549 -14.51 4.63 23.94
C ASP A 549 -15.43 4.82 22.74
N ALA A 550 -14.92 4.51 21.55
CA ALA A 550 -15.60 4.69 20.27
C ALA A 550 -17.02 4.13 20.24
N TYR A 551 -17.27 3.02 20.96
CA TYR A 551 -18.53 2.30 20.91
C TYR A 551 -19.36 2.41 22.19
N LYS A 552 -18.72 2.70 23.34
CA LYS A 552 -19.40 2.72 24.65
C LYS A 552 -19.76 4.12 25.12
N GLY A 553 -19.08 5.15 24.63
CA GLY A 553 -19.21 6.51 25.14
C GLY A 553 -18.07 6.86 26.11
N LEU A 554 -18.36 7.72 27.07
CA LEU A 554 -17.40 8.17 28.07
C LEU A 554 -17.40 7.21 29.27
N LEU A 555 -16.24 6.63 29.59
CA LEU A 555 -16.06 5.68 30.68
C LEU A 555 -15.14 6.26 31.77
N ASN A 556 -15.37 5.83 33.00
CA ASN A 556 -14.45 5.98 34.11
C ASN A 556 -13.92 4.60 34.51
N ILE A 557 -12.61 4.47 34.63
CA ILE A 557 -11.95 3.24 35.02
C ILE A 557 -11.18 3.49 36.30
N SER A 558 -11.62 2.85 37.39
CA SER A 558 -10.97 3.00 38.68
C SER A 558 -9.54 2.44 38.64
N LYS A 559 -8.70 2.83 39.60
CA LYS A 559 -7.36 2.27 39.80
C LYS A 559 -7.34 0.74 39.96
N ASP A 560 -8.46 0.16 40.39
CA ASP A 560 -8.63 -1.28 40.64
C ASP A 560 -9.20 -2.01 39.41
N GLY A 561 -9.48 -1.28 38.32
CA GLY A 561 -9.97 -1.84 37.05
C GLY A 561 -11.50 -1.92 36.92
N GLU A 562 -12.26 -1.29 37.82
CA GLU A 562 -13.72 -1.23 37.71
C GLU A 562 -14.12 -0.22 36.62
N VAL A 563 -14.94 -0.67 35.65
CA VAL A 563 -15.39 0.14 34.51
C VAL A 563 -16.79 0.67 34.77
N GLU A 564 -16.93 1.99 34.79
CA GLU A 564 -18.20 2.71 34.92
C GLU A 564 -18.51 3.49 33.63
N LEU A 565 -19.73 3.36 33.12
CA LEU A 565 -20.24 4.24 32.07
C LEU A 565 -20.66 5.58 32.67
N LEU A 566 -20.04 6.67 32.22
CA LEU A 566 -20.39 8.02 32.64
C LEU A 566 -21.54 8.60 31.81
N THR A 567 -21.44 8.50 30.48
CA THR A 567 -22.46 8.99 29.53
C THR A 567 -22.26 8.38 28.14
N ASP A 568 -23.36 8.13 27.43
CA ASP A 568 -23.37 7.61 26.04
C ASP A 568 -24.30 8.41 25.11
N GLU A 569 -24.86 9.53 25.57
CA GLU A 569 -25.74 10.40 24.81
C GLU A 569 -25.71 11.86 25.27
N ALA A 570 -26.02 12.75 24.33
CA ALA A 570 -26.27 14.17 24.61
C ALA A 570 -27.26 14.72 23.58
N ASP A 571 -28.11 15.66 23.99
CA ASP A 571 -29.16 16.30 23.16
C ASP A 571 -30.04 15.31 22.38
N GLY A 572 -30.35 14.15 22.98
CA GLY A 572 -31.18 13.11 22.36
C GLY A 572 -30.48 12.28 21.27
N HIS A 573 -29.18 12.50 21.06
CA HIS A 573 -28.35 11.73 20.13
C HIS A 573 -27.34 10.86 20.89
N LYS A 574 -27.46 9.54 20.73
CA LYS A 574 -26.44 8.57 21.15
C LYS A 574 -25.10 8.88 20.49
N PHE A 575 -24.01 8.72 21.24
CA PHE A 575 -22.67 8.77 20.67
C PHE A 575 -22.46 7.60 19.71
N LYS A 576 -21.68 7.84 18.65
CA LYS A 576 -21.31 6.77 17.70
C LYS A 576 -19.80 6.64 17.54
N LEU A 577 -19.05 7.71 17.82
CA LEU A 577 -17.60 7.71 17.74
C LEU A 577 -17.02 8.68 18.77
N THR A 578 -17.10 8.32 20.05
CA THR A 578 -16.44 9.09 21.12
C THR A 578 -14.92 8.93 20.98
N ASP A 579 -14.21 10.05 20.92
CA ASP A 579 -12.84 10.10 20.38
C ASP A 579 -11.83 10.68 21.37
N GLY A 580 -11.72 12.01 21.47
CA GLY A 580 -10.78 12.68 22.37
C GLY A 580 -11.37 13.00 23.74
N VAL A 581 -10.54 13.01 24.79
CA VAL A 581 -10.93 13.41 26.15
C VAL A 581 -9.78 14.08 26.92
N ASP A 582 -10.12 15.07 27.74
CA ASP A 582 -9.24 15.66 28.74
C ASP A 582 -10.04 16.14 29.98
N ILE A 583 -9.35 16.39 31.09
CA ILE A 583 -9.96 16.69 32.39
C ILE A 583 -9.45 18.03 32.91
N ALA A 584 -10.36 18.92 33.30
CA ALA A 584 -10.00 20.18 33.92
C ALA A 584 -9.64 20.01 35.41
N ASP A 585 -8.94 21.01 35.97
CA ASP A 585 -8.52 21.01 37.39
C ASP A 585 -9.69 20.91 38.38
N ASN A 586 -10.87 21.39 37.97
CA ASN A 586 -12.09 21.31 38.79
C ASN A 586 -12.83 19.97 38.65
N GLY A 587 -12.31 19.02 37.87
CA GLY A 587 -12.89 17.71 37.62
C GLY A 587 -13.92 17.65 36.48
N MET A 588 -14.22 18.76 35.81
CA MET A 588 -15.05 18.74 34.60
C MET A 588 -14.32 18.00 33.48
N ILE A 589 -15.02 17.08 32.80
CA ILE A 589 -14.45 16.27 31.73
C ILE A 589 -14.88 16.86 30.39
N TYR A 590 -13.94 17.15 29.50
CA TYR A 590 -14.21 17.67 28.16
C TYR A 590 -13.84 16.62 27.13
N PHE A 591 -14.73 16.36 26.18
CA PHE A 591 -14.55 15.26 25.23
C PHE A 591 -15.28 15.51 23.91
N THR A 592 -14.96 14.70 22.91
CA THR A 592 -15.55 14.78 21.58
C THR A 592 -16.30 13.51 21.19
N ASP A 593 -17.29 13.71 20.32
CA ASP A 593 -17.95 12.68 19.53
C ASP A 593 -17.67 13.06 18.08
N ALA A 594 -16.76 12.35 17.43
CA ALA A 594 -16.26 12.70 16.11
C ALA A 594 -17.38 12.69 15.07
N SER A 595 -18.31 11.76 15.21
CA SER A 595 -19.55 11.72 14.45
C SER A 595 -20.64 11.09 15.31
N TYR A 596 -21.77 11.79 15.50
CA TYR A 596 -22.95 11.15 16.09
C TYR A 596 -23.70 10.23 15.10
N LYS A 597 -23.27 10.19 13.83
CA LYS A 597 -23.94 9.44 12.76
C LYS A 597 -23.22 8.13 12.43
N TYR A 598 -21.90 8.17 12.26
CA TYR A 598 -21.08 7.04 11.84
C TYR A 598 -20.21 6.56 12.99
N ASN A 599 -20.05 5.23 13.10
CA ASN A 599 -19.12 4.63 14.06
C ASN A 599 -17.73 4.44 13.45
N LEU A 600 -16.77 3.95 14.24
CA LEU A 600 -15.38 3.77 13.80
C LEU A 600 -15.23 2.91 12.53
N ASN A 601 -16.05 1.88 12.31
CA ASN A 601 -15.98 1.05 11.09
C ASN A 601 -16.46 1.79 9.83
N GLU A 602 -17.16 2.91 10.05
CA GLU A 602 -17.80 3.75 9.06
C GLU A 602 -17.18 5.16 9.00
N ASP A 603 -16.08 5.40 9.71
CA ASP A 603 -15.32 6.65 9.78
C ASP A 603 -15.09 7.30 8.41
N VAL A 604 -14.69 6.50 7.42
CA VAL A 604 -14.45 6.94 6.04
C VAL A 604 -15.70 7.52 5.39
N TRP A 605 -16.90 7.06 5.77
CA TRP A 605 -18.16 7.59 5.24
C TRP A 605 -18.48 8.98 5.79
N ASP A 606 -18.10 9.29 7.04
CA ASP A 606 -18.26 10.64 7.59
C ASP A 606 -17.36 11.63 6.84
N ILE A 607 -16.09 11.26 6.66
CA ILE A 607 -15.09 12.03 5.91
C ILE A 607 -15.55 12.27 4.47
N LEU A 608 -16.02 11.22 3.78
CA LEU A 608 -16.48 11.34 2.40
C LEU A 608 -17.82 12.08 2.28
N GLU A 609 -18.72 11.95 3.26
CA GLU A 609 -19.99 12.70 3.24
C GLU A 609 -19.71 14.19 3.42
N GLY A 610 -18.69 14.53 4.24
CA GLY A 610 -18.27 15.91 4.45
C GLY A 610 -19.37 16.77 5.02
N LYS A 611 -20.16 16.20 5.94
CA LYS A 611 -21.15 16.92 6.74
C LYS A 611 -20.65 17.02 8.18
N PRO A 612 -21.00 18.09 8.89
CA PRO A 612 -20.47 18.33 10.23
C PRO A 612 -21.29 17.58 11.31
N HIS A 613 -20.99 16.30 11.54
CA HIS A 613 -21.65 15.49 12.59
C HIS A 613 -20.88 15.46 13.91
N GLY A 614 -19.76 16.15 14.02
CA GLY A 614 -18.94 16.18 15.22
C GLY A 614 -19.50 17.11 16.29
N ARG A 615 -19.17 16.81 17.54
CA ARG A 615 -19.56 17.57 18.73
C ARG A 615 -18.41 17.66 19.73
N PHE A 616 -18.28 18.80 20.39
CA PHE A 616 -17.43 19.01 21.57
C PHE A 616 -18.32 19.24 22.78
N MET A 617 -18.06 18.53 23.87
CA MET A 617 -18.97 18.40 25.01
C MET A 617 -18.22 18.49 26.33
N SER A 618 -18.97 18.77 27.39
CA SER A 618 -18.51 18.61 28.78
C SER A 618 -19.41 17.65 29.53
N PHE A 619 -18.81 16.87 30.44
CA PHE A 619 -19.50 16.06 31.43
C PHE A 619 -19.13 16.54 32.84
N ASP A 620 -20.16 16.79 33.64
CA ASP A 620 -20.04 17.11 35.05
C ASP A 620 -20.19 15.83 35.89
N PRO A 621 -19.13 15.34 36.54
CA PRO A 621 -19.20 14.11 37.34
C PRO A 621 -20.08 14.26 38.60
N VAL A 622 -20.34 15.48 39.07
CA VAL A 622 -21.19 15.74 40.25
C VAL A 622 -22.66 15.66 39.88
N THR A 623 -23.06 16.36 38.81
CA THR A 623 -24.47 16.38 38.37
C THR A 623 -24.83 15.24 37.42
N ARG A 624 -23.84 14.50 36.91
CA ARG A 624 -23.96 13.46 35.88
C ARG A 624 -24.58 13.99 34.58
N LYS A 625 -24.37 15.27 34.30
CA LYS A 625 -24.95 15.95 33.13
C LYS A 625 -23.90 16.12 32.03
N THR A 626 -24.30 15.80 30.81
CA THR A 626 -23.54 16.10 29.59
C THR A 626 -24.14 17.30 28.88
N ASP A 627 -23.31 18.27 28.55
CA ASP A 627 -23.68 19.46 27.79
C ASP A 627 -22.90 19.50 26.46
N VAL A 628 -23.61 19.70 25.34
CA VAL A 628 -22.99 19.96 24.03
C VAL A 628 -22.57 21.42 23.99
N LEU A 629 -21.27 21.67 23.97
CA LEU A 629 -20.70 23.02 23.98
C LEU A 629 -20.58 23.58 22.56
N VAL A 630 -20.19 22.72 21.62
CA VAL A 630 -20.09 23.06 20.20
C VAL A 630 -20.63 21.90 19.38
N SER A 631 -21.58 22.19 18.50
CA SER A 631 -22.12 21.25 17.53
C SER A 631 -21.65 21.61 16.12
N HIS A 632 -21.96 20.73 15.16
CA HIS A 632 -21.63 20.95 13.75
C HIS A 632 -20.12 21.12 13.50
N LEU A 633 -19.33 20.21 14.06
CA LEU A 633 -17.91 20.09 13.77
C LEU A 633 -17.67 19.05 12.67
N TYR A 634 -16.63 19.23 11.87
CA TYR A 634 -16.25 18.23 10.86
C TYR A 634 -15.23 17.24 11.43
N PHE A 635 -15.74 16.09 11.89
CA PHE A 635 -14.94 15.02 12.51
C PHE A 635 -14.15 15.54 13.72
N ALA A 636 -14.85 15.73 14.84
CA ALA A 636 -14.29 16.30 16.07
C ALA A 636 -13.42 15.28 16.82
N ASN A 637 -12.13 15.55 16.95
CA ASN A 637 -11.16 14.57 17.41
C ASN A 637 -10.50 15.05 18.73
N GLY A 638 -9.17 15.11 18.83
CA GLY A 638 -8.45 15.34 20.08
C GLY A 638 -8.89 16.57 20.88
N VAL A 639 -8.76 16.48 22.21
CA VAL A 639 -9.04 17.57 23.16
C VAL A 639 -7.84 17.77 24.08
N ALA A 640 -7.49 19.03 24.38
CA ALA A 640 -6.52 19.38 25.41
C ALA A 640 -6.96 20.61 26.20
N MET A 641 -6.81 20.57 27.52
CA MET A 641 -7.04 21.69 28.42
C MET A 641 -5.86 22.65 28.40
N SER A 642 -6.17 23.95 28.47
CA SER A 642 -5.14 24.97 28.61
C SER A 642 -4.46 24.94 29.98
N PRO A 643 -3.16 25.28 30.07
CA PRO A 643 -2.45 25.33 31.35
C PRO A 643 -3.10 26.29 32.36
N ASN A 644 -3.70 27.38 31.87
CA ASN A 644 -4.39 28.38 32.70
C ASN A 644 -5.84 28.00 33.01
N GLN A 645 -6.31 26.85 32.52
CA GLN A 645 -7.65 26.30 32.69
C GLN A 645 -8.75 27.29 32.27
N ASP A 646 -8.48 28.12 31.26
CA ASP A 646 -9.40 29.16 30.79
C ASP A 646 -10.06 28.84 29.45
N HIS A 647 -9.44 27.96 28.66
CA HIS A 647 -9.99 27.38 27.45
C HIS A 647 -9.64 25.90 27.31
N ALA A 648 -10.39 25.20 26.45
CA ALA A 648 -10.05 23.90 25.91
C ALA A 648 -9.72 24.06 24.42
N ILE A 649 -8.86 23.20 23.89
CA ILE A 649 -8.54 23.11 22.47
C ILE A 649 -9.12 21.79 21.95
N PHE A 650 -9.77 21.83 20.80
CA PHE A 650 -10.19 20.62 20.09
C PHE A 650 -9.86 20.70 18.61
N CYS A 651 -9.73 19.55 17.95
CA CYS A 651 -9.37 19.47 16.53
C CYS A 651 -10.53 19.01 15.64
N GLU A 652 -10.57 19.52 14.41
CA GLU A 652 -11.47 19.11 13.34
C GLU A 652 -10.65 18.47 12.22
N THR A 653 -10.69 17.15 12.12
CA THR A 653 -9.82 16.36 11.25
C THR A 653 -10.00 16.76 9.78
N VAL A 654 -11.24 16.76 9.28
CA VAL A 654 -11.54 17.06 7.86
C VAL A 654 -11.21 18.52 7.51
N MET A 655 -11.28 19.42 8.49
CA MET A 655 -10.97 20.84 8.31
C MET A 655 -9.49 21.19 8.52
N ARG A 656 -8.66 20.21 8.90
CA ARG A 656 -7.21 20.36 9.12
C ARG A 656 -6.89 21.54 10.06
N ARG A 657 -7.64 21.65 11.15
CA ARG A 657 -7.51 22.76 12.12
C ARG A 657 -7.80 22.33 13.55
N CYS A 658 -7.43 23.19 14.49
CA CYS A 658 -7.86 23.11 15.88
C CYS A 658 -8.33 24.50 16.37
N ARG A 659 -9.26 24.52 17.33
CA ARG A 659 -9.89 25.76 17.85
C ARG A 659 -9.83 25.83 19.36
N LYS A 660 -9.80 27.05 19.91
CA LYS A 660 -9.97 27.34 21.34
C LYS A 660 -11.45 27.54 21.65
N TYR A 661 -11.94 26.90 22.68
CA TYR A 661 -13.24 27.17 23.30
C TYR A 661 -13.02 27.68 24.72
N TYR A 662 -13.43 28.91 24.99
CA TYR A 662 -13.26 29.53 26.30
C TYR A 662 -14.26 28.95 27.30
N ILE A 663 -13.75 28.37 28.40
CA ILE A 663 -14.57 27.71 29.43
C ILE A 663 -14.86 28.61 30.63
N LYS A 664 -14.14 29.72 30.80
CA LYS A 664 -14.40 30.73 31.85
C LYS A 664 -14.00 32.13 31.39
N GLY A 665 -14.37 33.13 32.19
CA GLY A 665 -14.03 34.53 31.94
C GLY A 665 -15.03 35.23 31.01
N SER A 666 -14.70 36.45 30.57
CA SER A 666 -15.62 37.29 29.78
C SER A 666 -15.89 36.76 28.37
N LYS A 667 -15.04 35.85 27.87
CA LYS A 667 -15.18 35.16 26.58
C LYS A 667 -15.83 33.77 26.71
N GLN A 668 -16.34 33.39 27.89
CA GLN A 668 -16.88 32.04 28.08
C GLN A 668 -17.94 31.69 27.03
N GLY A 669 -17.75 30.56 26.33
CA GLY A 669 -18.59 30.13 25.21
C GLY A 669 -18.08 30.55 23.83
N ASP A 670 -17.11 31.47 23.75
CA ASP A 670 -16.56 31.93 22.48
C ASP A 670 -15.61 30.90 21.88
N LEU A 671 -15.62 30.84 20.55
CA LEU A 671 -14.68 30.08 19.73
C LEU A 671 -13.65 30.98 19.09
N GLU A 672 -12.38 30.62 19.22
CA GLU A 672 -11.26 31.33 18.60
C GLU A 672 -10.37 30.36 17.81
N LYS A 673 -9.72 30.85 16.76
CA LYS A 673 -8.73 30.09 16.00
C LYS A 673 -7.56 29.73 16.92
N PHE A 674 -7.13 28.47 16.89
CA PHE A 674 -5.84 28.07 17.45
C PHE A 674 -4.81 27.90 16.34
N ILE A 675 -5.05 26.96 15.42
CA ILE A 675 -4.23 26.73 14.23
C ILE A 675 -5.11 26.21 13.10
N ASP A 676 -4.91 26.71 11.88
CA ASP A 676 -5.56 26.22 10.66
C ASP A 676 -4.49 25.68 9.69
N ASP A 677 -4.95 25.09 8.59
CA ASP A 677 -4.12 24.68 7.45
C ASP A 677 -2.99 23.71 7.84
N LEU A 678 -3.28 22.77 8.73
CA LEU A 678 -2.32 21.76 9.14
C LEU A 678 -1.80 20.95 7.92
N PRO A 679 -0.52 20.50 7.97
CA PRO A 679 0.10 19.72 6.88
C PRO A 679 -0.53 18.34 6.69
N GLY A 680 -1.23 17.85 7.69
CA GLY A 680 -2.01 16.62 7.67
C GLY A 680 -3.35 16.78 8.36
N PHE A 681 -4.00 15.65 8.62
CA PHE A 681 -5.26 15.58 9.34
C PHE A 681 -4.99 15.52 10.85
N PRO A 682 -5.50 16.43 11.70
CA PRO A 682 -5.27 16.33 13.14
C PRO A 682 -6.08 15.21 13.77
N ASP A 683 -5.48 14.58 14.77
CA ASP A 683 -6.07 13.55 15.63
C ASP A 683 -5.93 14.00 17.10
N ASN A 684 -5.40 13.16 18.00
CA ASN A 684 -5.17 13.57 19.39
C ASN A 684 -4.16 14.73 19.54
N ILE A 685 -4.45 15.60 20.52
CA ILE A 685 -3.61 16.73 20.93
C ILE A 685 -3.28 16.60 22.42
N LYS A 686 -2.01 16.76 22.80
CA LYS A 686 -1.57 16.69 24.21
C LYS A 686 -0.68 17.86 24.59
N TYR A 687 -0.91 18.44 25.76
CA TYR A 687 -0.01 19.42 26.37
C TYR A 687 1.19 18.72 27.03
N ASP A 688 2.40 19.23 26.85
CA ASP A 688 3.62 18.59 27.36
C ASP A 688 4.04 19.02 28.77
N GLY A 689 3.34 19.97 29.38
CA GLY A 689 3.73 20.56 30.67
C GLY A 689 4.76 21.70 30.56
N ASP A 690 5.40 21.85 29.38
CA ASP A 690 6.53 22.73 29.12
C ASP A 690 6.23 23.77 28.02
N GLY A 691 4.97 24.21 27.91
CA GLY A 691 4.56 25.29 27.00
C GLY A 691 4.27 24.86 25.56
N HIS A 692 4.20 23.57 25.25
CA HIS A 692 3.90 23.09 23.89
C HIS A 692 2.73 22.11 23.85
N TYR A 693 2.00 22.15 22.74
CA TYR A 693 1.06 21.10 22.37
C TYR A 693 1.61 20.25 21.24
N TRP A 694 1.33 18.96 21.32
CA TRP A 694 1.73 17.93 20.35
C TRP A 694 0.47 17.44 19.65
N ILE A 695 0.35 17.73 18.36
CA ILE A 695 -0.81 17.39 17.53
C ILE A 695 -0.43 16.21 16.63
N ALA A 696 -1.04 15.06 16.82
CA ALA A 696 -0.82 13.91 15.97
C ALA A 696 -1.44 14.11 14.58
N LEU A 697 -0.74 13.62 13.56
CA LEU A 697 -1.14 13.67 12.16
C LEU A 697 -1.11 12.25 11.59
N PRO A 698 -2.27 11.56 11.46
CA PRO A 698 -2.35 10.18 10.97
C PRO A 698 -1.90 10.02 9.52
N SER A 699 -1.90 11.10 8.75
CA SER A 699 -1.36 11.11 7.38
C SER A 699 -1.17 12.54 6.90
N ALA A 700 -0.29 12.71 5.92
CA ALA A 700 -0.19 13.96 5.18
C ALA A 700 -1.39 14.18 4.26
N ASN A 701 -1.62 15.45 3.92
CA ASN A 701 -2.57 15.78 2.84
C ASN A 701 -2.01 15.34 1.48
N SER A 702 -2.87 14.78 0.62
CA SER A 702 -2.48 14.35 -0.73
C SER A 702 -3.28 15.10 -1.80
N VAL A 703 -2.69 15.25 -3.00
CA VAL A 703 -3.36 15.89 -4.13
C VAL A 703 -4.69 15.20 -4.49
N PRO A 704 -4.78 13.86 -4.55
CA PRO A 704 -6.06 13.17 -4.78
C PRO A 704 -7.13 13.51 -3.74
N LEU A 705 -6.76 13.58 -2.45
CA LEU A 705 -7.69 13.85 -1.37
C LEU A 705 -8.14 15.32 -1.33
N ASP A 706 -7.23 16.26 -1.59
CA ASP A 706 -7.54 17.69 -1.77
C ASP A 706 -8.52 17.90 -2.93
N ILE A 707 -8.31 17.23 -4.06
CA ILE A 707 -9.24 17.23 -5.20
C ILE A 707 -10.60 16.65 -4.78
N ALA A 708 -10.63 15.53 -4.05
CA ALA A 708 -11.87 14.93 -3.58
C ALA A 708 -12.67 15.87 -2.67
N PHE A 709 -12.00 16.57 -1.75
CA PHE A 709 -12.65 17.51 -0.83
C PHE A 709 -13.25 18.71 -1.56
N ARG A 710 -12.60 19.18 -2.63
CA ARG A 710 -13.12 20.26 -3.49
C ARG A 710 -14.34 19.86 -4.31
N TYR A 711 -14.48 18.58 -4.67
CA TYR A 711 -15.50 18.12 -5.59
C TYR A 711 -16.33 16.96 -5.02
N PRO A 712 -17.55 17.23 -4.53
CA PRO A 712 -18.45 16.21 -3.97
C PRO A 712 -18.68 15.00 -4.89
N PHE A 713 -18.73 15.21 -6.21
CA PHE A 713 -18.90 14.10 -7.16
C PHE A 713 -17.73 13.12 -7.15
N ILE A 714 -16.50 13.60 -6.90
CA ILE A 714 -15.31 12.75 -6.78
C ILE A 714 -15.40 11.92 -5.50
N ARG A 715 -15.79 12.52 -4.37
CA ARG A 715 -16.08 11.78 -3.13
C ARG A 715 -17.16 10.73 -3.32
N LYS A 716 -18.20 11.00 -4.13
CA LYS A 716 -19.23 10.02 -4.45
C LYS A 716 -18.67 8.86 -5.29
N VAL A 717 -17.82 9.14 -6.26
CA VAL A 717 -17.13 8.09 -7.03
C VAL A 717 -16.21 7.27 -6.13
N MET A 718 -15.44 7.91 -5.25
CA MET A 718 -14.60 7.23 -4.26
C MET A 718 -15.43 6.36 -3.32
N ALA A 719 -16.56 6.86 -2.84
CA ALA A 719 -17.51 6.13 -2.02
C ALA A 719 -18.03 4.86 -2.72
N ILE A 720 -18.47 4.98 -3.97
CA ILE A 720 -18.93 3.84 -4.78
C ILE A 720 -17.79 2.84 -4.98
N VAL A 721 -16.59 3.32 -5.34
CA VAL A 721 -15.39 2.47 -5.48
C VAL A 721 -15.12 1.73 -4.18
N MET A 722 -15.07 2.41 -3.04
CA MET A 722 -14.79 1.78 -1.75
C MET A 722 -15.85 0.79 -1.32
N LYS A 723 -17.12 1.04 -1.66
CA LYS A 723 -18.24 0.13 -1.39
C LYS A 723 -18.11 -1.20 -2.12
N TYR A 724 -17.58 -1.21 -3.35
CA TYR A 724 -17.51 -2.41 -4.19
C TYR A 724 -16.11 -3.04 -4.29
N ILE A 725 -15.06 -2.24 -4.14
CA ILE A 725 -13.66 -2.60 -4.38
C ILE A 725 -12.87 -2.66 -3.05
N GLY A 726 -13.41 -2.10 -1.96
CA GLY A 726 -12.77 -2.05 -0.64
C GLY A 726 -12.05 -0.73 -0.36
N ARG A 727 -11.55 -0.54 0.87
CA ARG A 727 -10.89 0.71 1.29
C ARG A 727 -9.64 0.99 0.44
N LEU A 728 -9.48 2.25 0.02
CA LEU A 728 -8.26 2.69 -0.65
C LEU A 728 -7.08 2.70 0.34
N PRO A 729 -5.83 2.55 -0.16
CA PRO A 729 -4.65 2.68 0.68
C PRO A 729 -4.63 4.02 1.41
N THR A 730 -4.24 4.01 2.68
CA THR A 730 -4.11 5.24 3.46
C THR A 730 -2.87 5.99 3.06
N GLU A 731 -2.98 7.31 3.03
CA GLU A 731 -1.85 8.20 2.84
C GLU A 731 -0.80 7.99 3.94
N LYS A 732 0.47 8.11 3.56
CA LYS A 732 1.60 7.96 4.47
C LYS A 732 2.06 9.33 4.97
N ASP A 733 3.29 9.40 5.45
CA ASP A 733 3.90 10.63 5.95
C ASP A 733 3.21 11.15 7.22
N ALA A 734 2.89 10.20 8.11
CA ALA A 734 2.31 10.46 9.41
C ALA A 734 3.37 10.90 10.43
N GLY A 735 2.93 11.57 11.50
CA GLY A 735 3.83 12.15 12.48
C GLY A 735 3.14 12.98 13.55
N VAL A 736 3.88 13.91 14.16
CA VAL A 736 3.41 14.84 15.18
C VAL A 736 3.93 16.25 14.90
N LEU A 737 3.02 17.22 14.94
CA LEU A 737 3.32 18.64 14.86
C LEU A 737 3.37 19.24 16.27
N VAL A 738 4.42 20.00 16.56
CA VAL A 738 4.59 20.73 17.82
C VAL A 738 4.20 22.18 17.60
N VAL A 739 3.37 22.73 18.49
CA VAL A 739 2.95 24.13 18.50
C VAL A 739 3.11 24.73 19.90
N ASP A 740 3.27 26.06 20.00
CA ASP A 740 3.27 26.78 21.28
C ASP A 740 1.84 27.00 21.82
N LEU A 741 1.71 27.71 22.95
CA LEU A 741 0.43 28.00 23.60
C LEU A 741 -0.53 28.88 22.77
N GLU A 742 0.01 29.59 21.79
CA GLU A 742 -0.72 30.44 20.87
C GLU A 742 -1.09 29.70 19.57
N GLY A 743 -0.59 28.47 19.37
CA GLY A 743 -0.86 27.65 18.19
C GLY A 743 0.14 27.89 17.07
N LYS A 744 1.26 28.56 17.37
CA LYS A 744 2.32 28.79 16.40
C LYS A 744 3.17 27.52 16.26
N PRO A 745 3.45 27.05 15.03
CA PRO A 745 4.27 25.86 14.81
C PRO A 745 5.72 26.03 15.25
N VAL A 746 6.24 25.01 15.92
CA VAL A 746 7.59 24.95 16.49
C VAL A 746 8.42 23.88 15.80
N ALA A 747 7.92 22.64 15.72
CA ALA A 747 8.62 21.50 15.11
C ALA A 747 7.66 20.55 14.40
N HIS A 748 8.14 19.77 13.43
CA HIS A 748 7.38 18.71 12.79
C HIS A 748 8.21 17.43 12.69
N TYR A 749 7.76 16.36 13.34
CA TYR A 749 8.38 15.04 13.31
C TYR A 749 7.48 14.12 12.49
N HIS A 750 7.98 13.62 11.36
CA HIS A 750 7.23 12.73 10.47
C HIS A 750 8.16 11.76 9.75
N ASP A 751 7.59 10.72 9.14
CA ASP A 751 8.34 9.85 8.24
C ASP A 751 7.42 9.33 7.13
N HIS A 752 7.88 9.43 5.88
CA HIS A 752 7.15 9.00 4.68
C HIS A 752 6.69 7.53 4.70
N ARG A 753 7.21 6.69 5.60
CA ARG A 753 6.80 5.29 5.80
C ARG A 753 5.68 5.14 6.82
N LEU A 754 5.54 6.06 7.77
CA LEU A 754 4.54 6.01 8.82
C LEU A 754 3.15 6.31 8.27
N SER A 755 2.15 5.67 8.86
CA SER A 755 0.74 5.93 8.62
C SER A 755 -0.03 5.74 9.92
N MET A 756 -1.12 6.47 10.09
CA MET A 756 -2.01 6.36 11.24
C MET A 756 -1.31 6.59 12.59
N ILE A 757 -0.42 7.59 12.70
CA ILE A 757 0.02 8.11 14.00
C ILE A 757 -1.11 8.96 14.57
N THR A 758 -1.73 8.50 15.66
CA THR A 758 -2.97 9.11 16.19
C THR A 758 -2.77 9.85 17.49
N SER A 759 -1.64 9.65 18.18
CA SER A 759 -1.27 10.43 19.37
C SER A 759 0.23 10.73 19.41
N GLY A 760 0.59 11.77 20.17
CA GLY A 760 1.97 12.15 20.43
C GLY A 760 2.08 12.80 21.81
N MET A 761 2.85 12.17 22.71
CA MET A 761 3.07 12.67 24.06
C MET A 761 4.56 12.74 24.37
N LYS A 762 5.03 13.92 24.76
CA LYS A 762 6.38 14.10 25.29
C LYS A 762 6.40 13.73 26.78
N ILE A 763 7.31 12.84 27.15
CA ILE A 763 7.57 12.45 28.54
C ILE A 763 9.06 12.63 28.80
N GLY A 764 9.40 13.65 29.59
CA GLY A 764 10.77 14.09 29.76
C GLY A 764 11.40 14.47 28.41
N ASN A 765 12.45 13.76 28.03
CA ASN A 765 13.19 14.02 26.80
C ASN A 765 12.86 13.02 25.67
N ARG A 766 11.69 12.39 25.73
CA ARG A 766 11.27 11.37 24.78
C ARG A 766 9.87 11.65 24.26
N LEU A 767 9.65 11.41 22.98
CA LEU A 767 8.34 11.44 22.35
C LEU A 767 7.81 10.01 22.24
N TYR A 768 6.56 9.80 22.66
CA TYR A 768 5.84 8.55 22.53
C TYR A 768 4.65 8.76 21.61
N CYS A 769 4.50 7.91 20.60
CA CYS A 769 3.46 8.02 19.59
C CYS A 769 2.65 6.73 19.49
N GLY A 770 1.34 6.85 19.65
CA GLY A 770 0.41 5.77 19.37
C GLY A 770 -0.03 5.76 17.90
N SER A 771 -0.58 4.63 17.50
CA SER A 771 -1.16 4.37 16.20
C SER A 771 -2.31 3.39 16.30
N VAL A 772 -3.42 3.63 15.59
CA VAL A 772 -4.49 2.63 15.44
C VAL A 772 -4.11 1.43 14.56
N ARG A 773 -2.92 1.43 13.94
CA ARG A 773 -2.45 0.37 13.04
C ARG A 773 -1.24 -0.40 13.52
N HIS A 774 -0.27 0.31 14.08
CA HIS A 774 1.00 -0.31 14.41
C HIS A 774 0.87 -1.16 15.68
N PRO A 775 1.56 -2.31 15.79
CA PRO A 775 1.48 -3.17 16.96
C PRO A 775 2.43 -2.73 18.09
N HIS A 776 2.76 -1.44 18.19
CA HIS A 776 3.71 -0.85 19.14
C HIS A 776 3.44 0.64 19.37
N ILE A 777 3.96 1.18 20.46
CA ILE A 777 4.17 2.62 20.65
C ILE A 777 5.54 2.98 20.07
N LEU A 778 5.60 3.98 19.21
CA LEU A 778 6.87 4.51 18.71
C LEU A 778 7.47 5.45 19.75
N LYS A 779 8.74 5.24 20.12
CA LYS A 779 9.45 6.02 21.15
C LYS A 779 10.70 6.64 20.55
N LEU A 780 10.78 7.97 20.55
CA LEU A 780 11.90 8.74 19.98
C LEU A 780 12.64 9.53 21.07
N ASP A 781 13.97 9.53 21.06
CA ASP A 781 14.81 10.33 21.98
C ASP A 781 15.11 11.72 21.40
N LEU A 782 14.50 12.76 21.98
CA LEU A 782 14.57 14.11 21.45
C LEU A 782 15.94 14.78 21.64
N ALA A 783 16.79 14.32 22.58
CA ALA A 783 18.13 14.92 22.77
C ALA A 783 19.11 14.45 21.71
N LYS A 784 18.97 13.20 21.25
CA LYS A 784 19.78 12.66 20.16
C LYS A 784 19.38 13.30 18.81
N GLU A 785 18.12 13.70 18.69
CA GLU A 785 17.56 14.33 17.49
C GLU A 785 17.84 15.83 17.35
N ASN A 786 18.23 16.54 18.42
CA ASN A 786 18.69 17.94 18.30
C ASN A 786 19.93 18.11 17.39
N LEU A 787 20.56 17.01 16.97
CA LEU A 787 21.64 16.96 15.97
C LEU A 787 21.15 16.88 14.51
N TRP A 788 19.86 16.58 14.26
CA TRP A 788 19.28 16.32 12.93
C TRP A 788 18.20 17.30 12.49
N LEU A 789 17.90 18.30 13.33
CA LEU A 789 16.98 19.38 13.02
C LEU A 789 17.57 20.26 11.90
N SER A 790 17.27 19.89 10.65
CA SER A 790 17.77 20.60 9.49
C SER A 790 17.13 22.00 9.39
N SER A 791 17.93 23.04 9.57
CA SER A 791 17.60 24.36 9.04
C SER A 791 17.77 24.29 7.53
N THR A 792 16.68 24.00 6.80
CA THR A 792 16.74 24.04 5.34
C THR A 792 16.90 25.50 4.90
N ILE A 793 18.12 25.85 4.50
CA ILE A 793 18.44 27.09 3.80
C ILE A 793 17.68 27.06 2.46
N THR A 794 16.74 27.97 2.30
CA THR A 794 16.15 28.34 1.00
C THR A 794 17.24 28.65 -0.01
N MET A 795 17.28 27.90 -1.12
CA MET A 795 17.79 28.41 -2.40
C MET A 795 16.74 28.15 -3.49
N GLN A 796 16.62 29.17 -4.33
CA GLN A 796 15.53 29.52 -5.26
C GLN A 796 15.13 28.45 -6.27
#